data_AF-A0A927S4B3-F1
#
_entry.id   AF-A0A927S4B3-F1
#
_cell.length_a   1.000
_cell.length_b   1.000
_cell.length_c   1.000
_cell.angle_alpha   90.00
_cell.angle_beta   90.00
_cell.angle_gamma   90.00
#
_symmetry.space_group_name_H-M   'P 1'
#
loop_
_entity.id
_entity.type
_entity.pdbx_description
1 polymer ?
#
loop_
_entity_poly.entity_id
_entity_poly.type
_entity_poly.pdbx_seq_one_letter_code
_entity_poly.pdbx_strand_id
1 'polypeptide(L)'
;MTMKRFLAILLTVMMLVQAMPLGALAEATVVSNVLEGSDYHTVTFDVAKTDENNNAVLTDGKITYETLATQYVENGKTAIAPDVPDVNGYYYDGWDLDVEGAVSENTKFVAQYSPITYHTVTVNYVYADGSTVRQSESYDYNMDAENVDLVVEPEKMIGFEISVTDEAGNAVALTNNAFTVDVSALTADKTYTVLYEGTETSYTVNHHKQNITDAKYTVTSETKTGIVGNMTIAEAKTDTAWTEGFTLQPFEQERISPEDATVIDIYYNRNSYDLTFVTGSDATYVDAEILPFESTMKLPTVTRPGYNFAGWDSDGNTSTIEYAANADFTMPAKDVTLTAVWTATNQAAYTVMYWVQGIDTLNDTKNVVGSDGKIENSEKYYEYLKSETLTGTIGSTPSTFKTNPSTHGLSTTFYSYNGTTSEVTATIAADGSTVYHVKFDRAVITFKYKNSRNGSVHTTQYGLYGQTFAQAGYSWPSGIWSDDGNHGGSNWTYLDGFNHDQLESTSVTFTKYSGGGKTVIQYIEKLNYTSESDRWEIADNCTDAPNGSFTVTGKFEPAFSLYGYKNGNGSMNYTTSNKSVSNYTTLHVYNTRNSFAISYKNCATVADTTGVKFEQPLPTPTFTPGKPDNVDSDYVFVGWYRDPDFITPVKWGEDTMPAANLVVYAKWLPPVKTVTYHMNDGSADDVIAKYSVFKYDTLSEHHYKNGEYSETVSSYTLPANPTRDGYTFKGWYTDAECTKPLVDDFANTQIVKTGLAGWDIYAKWESNESTTVDSELYVKGGDQILGYYDENGEWVELDASDLPTVEGKVGDVVTLKAPEIPGYLPVEMYVTHTINETDNTVRIEYYKLDNWLLTVNYEDMEGNAIADSDGFANLTVNSKAVAYKVIPGGTDAKGDYMWQVTSDRIQVAKKADAKENENGAMEVVLTFTYEKVYKVAYTIEHWVEKTPDNFEKVEADTVTKYQWKGFTATASEADANDYSEDNLKYNPDNENNVLSITVGAGIALKLYYELQEADYTIHHYLNGTTVRVAKDQTGRKTIGDPLTAGKSEDLYAEYAEAEVASYSPAQTITIDADADKNVIIVYYKVDLTITAMDDEKVYDGAPLTQGGFEIEGLVNSDVKDNFTVTMTEDSRVTNVADSPKANKIASVLLNGKVPSYYNITTEDGELTVTPKAVTITAASEEFKYDGQSHSNAGYEVVGLVGEDKITATVEGEIKYVDESPVVNKVTAHEFTGVDEK
;
A
#
# COMPACT_ATOMS: atom_id res chain seq x y z
N MET A 1 70.05 -19.45 1.14
CA MET A 1 70.48 -20.83 1.44
C MET A 1 69.84 -21.75 0.40
N THR A 2 70.53 -21.95 -0.73
CA THR A 2 71.28 -23.19 -1.05
C THR A 2 70.41 -24.43 -1.31
N MET A 3 69.98 -24.57 -2.56
CA MET A 3 70.48 -25.60 -3.50
C MET A 3 70.49 -27.06 -3.01
N LYS A 4 69.41 -27.78 -3.34
CA LYS A 4 69.36 -29.18 -3.84
C LYS A 4 67.98 -29.36 -4.50
N ARG A 5 67.85 -29.04 -5.80
CA ARG A 5 67.93 -29.97 -6.95
C ARG A 5 66.76 -30.97 -7.02
N PHE A 6 65.84 -30.70 -7.94
CA PHE A 6 65.42 -31.63 -9.00
C PHE A 6 65.27 -33.10 -8.58
N LEU A 7 64.19 -33.48 -7.89
CA LEU A 7 63.55 -34.82 -7.93
C LEU A 7 62.34 -34.90 -6.97
N ALA A 8 61.22 -34.21 -7.25
CA ALA A 8 59.98 -34.40 -6.49
C ALA A 8 58.70 -33.88 -7.20
N ILE A 9 58.70 -33.84 -8.54
CA ILE A 9 57.48 -33.73 -9.38
C ILE A 9 57.54 -34.84 -10.44
N LEU A 10 58.09 -35.99 -10.05
CA LEU A 10 58.28 -37.17 -10.89
C LEU A 10 58.19 -38.43 -10.02
N LEU A 11 57.14 -38.53 -9.19
CA LEU A 11 56.86 -39.76 -8.43
C LEU A 11 55.42 -39.85 -7.90
N THR A 12 54.42 -39.65 -8.77
CA THR A 12 53.05 -40.15 -8.53
C THR A 12 52.28 -40.43 -9.82
N VAL A 13 52.98 -40.71 -10.94
CA VAL A 13 52.37 -41.08 -12.24
C VAL A 13 52.99 -42.36 -12.84
N MET A 14 53.83 -43.08 -12.10
CA MET A 14 54.38 -44.35 -12.57
C MET A 14 54.47 -45.34 -11.41
N MET A 15 53.37 -46.04 -11.13
CA MET A 15 53.33 -47.43 -10.64
C MET A 15 51.86 -47.82 -10.36
N LEU A 16 51.12 -48.20 -11.40
CA LEU A 16 50.54 -49.55 -11.51
C LEU A 16 49.92 -49.70 -12.90
N VAL A 17 50.63 -50.45 -13.72
CA VAL A 17 50.19 -51.04 -14.98
C VAL A 17 49.35 -52.28 -14.62
N GLN A 18 48.31 -52.53 -15.43
CA GLN A 18 47.76 -53.83 -15.89
C GLN A 18 46.27 -54.03 -15.58
N ALA A 19 45.41 -53.69 -16.55
CA ALA A 19 44.67 -54.67 -17.36
C ALA A 19 43.44 -54.04 -18.07
N MET A 20 43.61 -53.50 -19.29
CA MET A 20 42.56 -53.42 -20.33
C MET A 20 43.24 -53.38 -21.73
N PRO A 21 42.75 -54.11 -22.75
CA PRO A 21 43.26 -54.04 -24.13
C PRO A 21 42.66 -52.81 -24.83
N LEU A 22 43.49 -51.87 -25.30
CA LEU A 22 44.08 -51.76 -26.65
C LEU A 22 43.07 -51.49 -27.78
N GLY A 23 42.99 -50.22 -28.20
CA GLY A 23 42.47 -49.85 -29.53
C GLY A 23 41.89 -48.44 -29.64
N ALA A 24 42.71 -47.39 -29.48
CA ALA A 24 42.64 -46.10 -30.18
C ALA A 24 43.25 -44.96 -29.35
N LEU A 25 44.54 -44.68 -29.56
CA LEU A 25 45.04 -43.31 -29.53
C LEU A 25 46.37 -43.29 -30.31
N ALA A 26 46.31 -42.74 -31.52
CA ALA A 26 47.47 -42.22 -32.22
C ALA A 26 47.06 -40.83 -32.73
N GLU A 27 47.22 -39.82 -31.88
CA GLU A 27 47.27 -38.44 -32.35
C GLU A 27 48.65 -38.13 -32.91
N ALA A 28 48.63 -37.47 -34.06
CA ALA A 28 49.58 -36.47 -34.53
C ALA A 28 51.08 -36.81 -34.45
N THR A 29 51.66 -37.19 -35.58
CA THR A 29 52.84 -36.52 -36.22
C THR A 29 53.29 -37.33 -37.45
N VAL A 30 52.67 -37.13 -38.61
CA VAL A 30 53.19 -37.17 -40.01
C VAL A 30 51.98 -36.66 -40.84
N VAL A 31 51.98 -35.70 -41.77
CA VAL A 31 52.92 -35.27 -42.80
C VAL A 31 52.62 -33.78 -43.08
N SER A 32 53.55 -32.87 -42.80
CA SER A 32 53.61 -31.60 -43.53
C SER A 32 54.30 -31.89 -44.86
N ASN A 33 53.51 -32.20 -45.89
CA ASN A 33 53.78 -32.15 -47.33
C ASN A 33 52.80 -33.06 -48.09
N VAL A 34 52.31 -32.55 -49.23
CA VAL A 34 51.50 -33.23 -50.26
C VAL A 34 49.97 -33.17 -50.01
N LEU A 35 49.30 -32.14 -50.58
CA LEU A 35 48.35 -32.25 -51.69
C LEU A 35 47.54 -30.94 -51.85
N GLU A 36 47.84 -30.16 -52.89
CA GLU A 36 46.76 -29.52 -53.64
C GLU A 36 45.89 -30.67 -54.19
N GLY A 37 44.66 -30.81 -53.66
CA GLY A 37 43.69 -31.84 -54.07
C GLY A 37 43.25 -32.81 -52.96
N SER A 38 42.87 -32.32 -51.76
CA SER A 38 42.31 -33.18 -50.70
C SER A 38 40.78 -33.30 -50.80
N ASP A 39 40.29 -34.51 -51.05
CA ASP A 39 38.87 -34.89 -51.11
C ASP A 39 38.19 -34.91 -49.71
N TYR A 40 38.37 -33.92 -48.82
CA TYR A 40 37.72 -33.89 -47.49
C TYR A 40 37.13 -32.52 -47.16
N HIS A 41 35.94 -32.50 -46.54
CA HIS A 41 35.17 -31.33 -46.13
C HIS A 41 34.96 -31.30 -44.61
N THR A 42 34.83 -30.10 -44.04
CA THR A 42 34.62 -29.87 -42.61
C THR A 42 33.13 -29.77 -42.31
N VAL A 43 32.67 -30.55 -41.34
CA VAL A 43 31.28 -30.56 -40.86
C VAL A 43 31.23 -30.08 -39.42
N THR A 44 30.35 -29.12 -39.12
CA THR A 44 30.17 -28.57 -37.77
C THR A 44 28.75 -28.75 -37.29
N PHE A 45 28.58 -29.16 -36.04
CA PHE A 45 27.29 -29.36 -35.38
C PHE A 45 27.13 -28.33 -34.28
N ASP A 46 26.16 -27.44 -34.44
CA ASP A 46 25.89 -26.34 -33.52
C ASP A 46 24.56 -26.57 -32.80
N VAL A 47 24.59 -26.44 -31.48
CA VAL A 47 23.41 -26.63 -30.61
C VAL A 47 23.12 -25.35 -29.85
N ALA A 48 21.92 -25.26 -29.28
CA ALA A 48 21.53 -24.08 -28.53
C ALA A 48 22.50 -23.89 -27.35
N LYS A 49 23.07 -22.69 -27.24
CA LYS A 49 23.91 -22.31 -26.12
C LYS A 49 23.02 -22.15 -24.90
N THR A 50 23.34 -22.83 -23.80
CA THR A 50 22.58 -22.74 -22.55
C THR A 50 23.34 -22.00 -21.45
N ASP A 51 22.61 -21.46 -20.47
CA ASP A 51 23.18 -20.93 -19.23
C ASP A 51 23.44 -22.05 -18.20
N GLU A 52 23.91 -21.68 -17.01
CA GLU A 52 24.19 -22.64 -15.93
C GLU A 52 22.96 -23.40 -15.42
N ASN A 53 21.74 -22.95 -15.77
CA ASN A 53 20.46 -23.58 -15.43
C ASN A 53 19.80 -24.30 -16.63
N ASN A 54 20.54 -24.48 -17.73
CA ASN A 54 20.09 -25.15 -18.95
C ASN A 54 18.99 -24.41 -19.76
N ASN A 55 18.84 -23.09 -19.58
CA ASN A 55 17.94 -22.26 -20.38
C ASN A 55 18.64 -21.76 -21.66
N ALA A 56 17.90 -21.60 -22.76
CA ALA A 56 18.44 -21.07 -24.02
C ALA A 56 18.96 -19.63 -23.85
N VAL A 57 20.22 -19.37 -24.22
CA VAL A 57 20.78 -18.02 -24.28
C VAL A 57 20.24 -17.30 -25.53
N LEU A 58 19.42 -16.27 -25.34
CA LEU A 58 18.80 -15.51 -26.42
C LEU A 58 19.58 -14.20 -26.71
N THR A 59 19.86 -13.92 -27.99
CA THR A 59 20.36 -12.62 -28.46
C THR A 59 19.39 -12.05 -29.50
N ASP A 60 18.89 -10.83 -29.32
CA ASP A 60 17.85 -10.20 -30.16
C ASP A 60 16.61 -11.10 -30.38
N GLY A 61 16.20 -11.86 -29.35
CA GLY A 61 15.02 -12.72 -29.38
C GLY A 61 15.17 -14.02 -30.18
N LYS A 62 16.40 -14.40 -30.55
CA LYS A 62 16.70 -15.69 -31.21
C LYS A 62 17.68 -16.52 -30.40
N ILE A 63 17.52 -17.84 -30.45
CA ILE A 63 18.42 -18.80 -29.80
C ILE A 63 19.83 -18.59 -30.34
N THR A 64 20.77 -18.39 -29.42
CA THR A 64 22.20 -18.33 -29.74
C THR A 64 22.72 -19.76 -29.78
N TYR A 65 23.55 -20.09 -30.77
CA TYR A 65 24.09 -21.44 -30.93
C TYR A 65 25.60 -21.47 -30.62
N GLU A 66 26.08 -22.62 -30.13
CA GLU A 66 27.49 -22.91 -29.95
C GLU A 66 27.86 -24.26 -30.59
N THR A 67 29.11 -24.40 -31.01
CA THR A 67 29.57 -25.62 -31.68
C THR A 67 29.76 -26.74 -30.67
N LEU A 68 28.93 -27.77 -30.79
CA LEU A 68 28.99 -29.00 -30.01
C LEU A 68 30.11 -29.92 -30.50
N ALA A 69 30.25 -30.09 -31.81
CA ALA A 69 31.26 -30.96 -32.41
C ALA A 69 31.67 -30.54 -33.83
N THR A 70 32.92 -30.84 -34.19
CA THR A 70 33.46 -30.64 -35.56
C THR A 70 34.05 -31.95 -36.08
N GLN A 71 33.67 -32.33 -37.29
CA GLN A 71 34.13 -33.54 -37.98
C GLN A 71 34.78 -33.18 -39.33
N TYR A 72 35.70 -34.02 -39.79
CA TYR A 72 36.30 -33.92 -41.13
C TYR A 72 35.91 -35.15 -41.94
N VAL A 73 35.09 -34.95 -42.97
CA VAL A 73 34.38 -36.00 -43.71
C VAL A 73 34.86 -36.01 -45.15
N GLU A 74 35.21 -37.18 -45.68
CA GLU A 74 35.66 -37.34 -47.07
C GLU A 74 34.53 -36.97 -48.07
N ASN A 75 34.88 -36.39 -49.21
CA ASN A 75 33.97 -35.91 -50.25
C ASN A 75 33.10 -37.06 -50.74
N GLY A 76 31.79 -36.97 -50.52
CA GLY A 76 30.83 -38.02 -50.82
C GLY A 76 30.52 -39.00 -49.67
N LYS A 77 31.04 -38.78 -48.44
CA LYS A 77 30.72 -39.55 -47.22
C LYS A 77 29.80 -38.77 -46.29
N THR A 78 29.12 -39.47 -45.37
CA THR A 78 28.14 -38.89 -44.44
C THR A 78 28.79 -38.51 -43.10
N ALA A 79 28.27 -37.48 -42.45
CA ALA A 79 28.67 -37.08 -41.10
C ALA A 79 27.83 -37.84 -40.05
N ILE A 80 28.36 -38.01 -38.83
CA ILE A 80 27.62 -38.67 -37.75
C ILE A 80 27.08 -37.61 -36.80
N ALA A 81 25.77 -37.51 -36.62
CA ALA A 81 25.18 -36.56 -35.66
C ALA A 81 25.66 -36.85 -34.22
N PRO A 82 26.17 -35.85 -33.47
CA PRO A 82 26.42 -35.97 -32.04
C PRO A 82 25.10 -35.94 -31.25
N ASP A 83 25.11 -36.47 -30.02
CA ASP A 83 23.96 -36.40 -29.10
C ASP A 83 23.68 -34.93 -28.73
N VAL A 84 22.46 -34.47 -28.94
CA VAL A 84 22.05 -33.07 -28.75
C VAL A 84 21.62 -32.83 -27.30
N PRO A 85 22.13 -31.79 -26.61
CA PRO A 85 21.65 -31.43 -25.29
C PRO A 85 20.23 -30.84 -25.33
N ASP A 86 19.39 -31.26 -24.38
CA ASP A 86 18.04 -30.73 -24.20
C ASP A 86 18.06 -29.31 -23.61
N VAL A 87 17.03 -28.51 -23.92
CA VAL A 87 16.95 -27.08 -23.58
C VAL A 87 15.61 -26.79 -22.89
N ASN A 88 15.64 -26.19 -21.70
CA ASN A 88 14.42 -25.91 -20.94
C ASN A 88 13.43 -25.02 -21.72
N GLY A 89 12.17 -25.45 -21.79
CA GLY A 89 11.08 -24.72 -22.48
C GLY A 89 10.97 -24.99 -23.98
N TYR A 90 11.82 -25.84 -24.55
CA TYR A 90 11.83 -26.19 -25.97
C TYR A 90 11.93 -27.71 -26.16
N TYR A 91 11.35 -28.23 -27.23
CA TYR A 91 11.61 -29.60 -27.68
C TYR A 91 12.48 -29.57 -28.93
N TYR A 92 13.38 -30.55 -29.06
CA TYR A 92 14.29 -30.68 -30.20
C TYR A 92 13.54 -31.24 -31.41
N ASP A 93 13.49 -30.47 -32.49
CA ASP A 93 12.76 -30.79 -33.73
C ASP A 93 13.58 -31.65 -34.71
N GLY A 94 14.88 -31.81 -34.46
CA GLY A 94 15.83 -32.35 -35.42
C GLY A 94 16.88 -31.32 -35.84
N TRP A 95 17.81 -31.71 -36.69
CA TRP A 95 18.78 -30.77 -37.29
C TRP A 95 18.12 -29.98 -38.44
N ASP A 96 18.58 -28.75 -38.68
CA ASP A 96 18.08 -27.88 -39.76
C ASP A 96 18.28 -28.43 -41.17
N LEU A 97 19.27 -29.31 -41.31
CA LEU A 97 19.62 -30.03 -42.52
C LEU A 97 19.69 -31.52 -42.19
N ASP A 98 19.34 -32.36 -43.16
CA ASP A 98 19.43 -33.80 -43.01
C ASP A 98 20.90 -34.24 -42.88
N VAL A 99 21.24 -34.80 -41.72
CA VAL A 99 22.62 -35.19 -41.40
C VAL A 99 23.04 -36.45 -42.18
N GLU A 100 22.10 -37.19 -42.76
CA GLU A 100 22.36 -38.46 -43.46
C GLU A 100 22.80 -38.29 -44.93
N GLY A 101 22.95 -37.05 -45.42
CA GLY A 101 23.42 -36.75 -46.78
C GLY A 101 24.94 -36.81 -46.99
N ALA A 102 25.38 -37.13 -48.21
CA ALA A 102 26.78 -37.14 -48.60
C ALA A 102 27.37 -35.71 -48.63
N VAL A 103 28.43 -35.48 -47.84
CA VAL A 103 29.04 -34.17 -47.68
C VAL A 103 29.90 -33.86 -48.90
N SER A 104 29.45 -32.92 -49.74
CA SER A 104 30.16 -32.47 -50.96
C SER A 104 30.83 -31.10 -50.85
N GLU A 105 30.63 -30.42 -49.72
CA GLU A 105 31.26 -29.15 -49.35
C GLU A 105 31.32 -29.00 -47.82
N ASN A 106 31.98 -27.97 -47.30
CA ASN A 106 31.96 -27.70 -45.86
C ASN A 106 30.53 -27.35 -45.41
N THR A 107 29.98 -28.10 -44.46
CA THR A 107 28.56 -27.98 -44.06
C THR A 107 28.43 -27.75 -42.55
N LYS A 108 27.43 -26.98 -42.15
CA LYS A 108 27.10 -26.76 -40.74
C LYS A 108 25.65 -27.17 -40.49
N PHE A 109 25.46 -28.02 -39.49
CA PHE A 109 24.17 -28.47 -39.01
C PHE A 109 23.84 -27.74 -37.71
N VAL A 110 22.64 -27.18 -37.60
CA VAL A 110 22.16 -26.44 -36.44
C VAL A 110 20.93 -27.15 -35.87
N ALA A 111 21.01 -27.58 -34.62
CA ALA A 111 19.89 -28.21 -33.93
C ALA A 111 18.70 -27.25 -33.86
N GLN A 112 17.53 -27.68 -34.33
CA GLN A 112 16.30 -26.90 -34.28
C GLN A 112 15.53 -27.23 -33.01
N TYR A 113 14.99 -26.19 -32.39
CA TYR A 113 14.25 -26.28 -31.14
C TYR A 113 12.95 -25.50 -31.26
N SER A 114 11.81 -26.15 -31.02
CA SER A 114 10.50 -25.52 -31.01
C SER A 114 10.05 -25.24 -29.58
N PRO A 115 9.51 -24.05 -29.29
CA PRO A 115 9.02 -23.73 -27.95
C PRO A 115 7.80 -24.59 -27.62
N ILE A 116 7.78 -25.16 -26.42
CA ILE A 116 6.57 -25.82 -25.92
C ILE A 116 5.53 -24.73 -25.66
N THR A 117 4.37 -24.82 -26.32
CA THR A 117 3.33 -23.80 -26.20
C THR A 117 2.42 -24.13 -25.02
N TYR A 118 2.53 -23.32 -23.98
CA TYR A 118 1.62 -23.35 -22.83
C TYR A 118 0.56 -22.28 -23.00
N HIS A 119 -0.68 -22.63 -22.68
CA HIS A 119 -1.71 -21.64 -22.41
C HIS A 119 -2.09 -21.71 -20.94
N THR A 120 -2.02 -20.56 -20.30
CA THR A 120 -2.36 -20.41 -18.89
C THR A 120 -3.82 -20.04 -18.77
N VAL A 121 -4.59 -20.83 -18.03
CA VAL A 121 -5.90 -20.40 -17.55
C VAL A 121 -5.71 -19.79 -16.17
N THR A 122 -5.92 -18.48 -16.06
CA THR A 122 -5.89 -17.76 -14.78
C THR A 122 -7.30 -17.48 -14.31
N VAL A 123 -7.64 -17.88 -13.09
CA VAL A 123 -8.91 -17.56 -12.44
C VAL A 123 -8.65 -16.58 -11.30
N ASN A 124 -9.10 -15.35 -11.49
CA ASN A 124 -9.06 -14.31 -10.47
C ASN A 124 -10.34 -14.35 -9.65
N TYR A 125 -10.21 -14.29 -8.33
CA TYR A 125 -11.34 -14.18 -7.42
C TYR A 125 -11.34 -12.77 -6.86
N VAL A 126 -12.35 -11.96 -7.18
CA VAL A 126 -12.40 -10.54 -6.79
C VAL A 126 -13.76 -10.16 -6.24
N TYR A 127 -13.78 -9.20 -5.32
CA TYR A 127 -14.99 -8.53 -4.87
C TYR A 127 -15.42 -7.48 -5.90
N ALA A 128 -16.65 -6.98 -5.79
CA ALA A 128 -17.20 -5.93 -6.64
C ALA A 128 -16.35 -4.64 -6.72
N ASP A 129 -15.54 -4.35 -5.70
CA ASP A 129 -14.60 -3.21 -5.66
C ASP A 129 -13.27 -3.47 -6.38
N GLY A 130 -13.08 -4.68 -6.92
CA GLY A 130 -11.85 -5.12 -7.61
C GLY A 130 -10.76 -5.67 -6.70
N SER A 131 -10.97 -5.71 -5.38
CA SER A 131 -10.03 -6.32 -4.44
C SER A 131 -10.04 -7.85 -4.54
N THR A 132 -8.87 -8.46 -4.40
CA THR A 132 -8.70 -9.91 -4.52
C THR A 132 -9.29 -10.62 -3.30
N VAL A 133 -10.24 -11.53 -3.52
CA VAL A 133 -10.88 -12.37 -2.49
C VAL A 133 -9.88 -13.41 -1.97
N ARG A 134 -9.12 -14.00 -2.88
CA ARG A 134 -8.03 -14.96 -2.61
C ARG A 134 -7.02 -14.93 -3.75
N GLN A 135 -5.88 -15.60 -3.56
CA GLN A 135 -4.85 -15.70 -4.60
C GLN A 135 -5.44 -16.30 -5.88
N SER A 136 -5.04 -15.76 -7.04
CA SER A 136 -5.46 -16.26 -8.35
C SER A 136 -5.02 -17.70 -8.54
N GLU A 137 -5.90 -18.52 -9.10
CA GLU A 137 -5.55 -19.89 -9.47
C GLU A 137 -5.05 -19.90 -10.91
N SER A 138 -3.85 -20.41 -11.14
CA SER A 138 -3.25 -20.52 -12.47
C SER A 138 -3.05 -21.98 -12.83
N TYR A 139 -3.52 -22.35 -14.02
CA TYR A 139 -3.45 -23.70 -14.55
C TYR A 139 -2.76 -23.67 -15.92
N ASP A 140 -1.55 -24.21 -16.00
CA ASP A 140 -0.77 -24.28 -17.23
C ASP A 140 -1.14 -25.54 -18.02
N TYR A 141 -1.63 -25.38 -19.25
CA TYR A 141 -2.00 -26.49 -20.13
C TYR A 141 -1.09 -26.59 -21.35
N ASN A 142 -0.63 -27.81 -21.62
CA ASN A 142 0.11 -28.16 -22.82
C ASN A 142 -0.87 -28.49 -23.95
N MET A 143 -0.75 -27.84 -25.10
CA MET A 143 -1.66 -28.00 -26.24
C MET A 143 -1.45 -29.29 -27.05
N ASP A 144 -0.39 -30.06 -26.79
CA ASP A 144 -0.02 -31.24 -27.59
C ASP A 144 -0.45 -32.60 -26.97
N ALA A 145 -1.27 -32.59 -25.90
CA ALA A 145 -1.81 -33.80 -25.25
C ALA A 145 -3.36 -33.80 -25.20
N GLU A 146 -3.99 -35.00 -25.20
CA GLU A 146 -5.44 -35.13 -24.94
C GLU A 146 -5.74 -34.63 -23.51
N ASN A 147 -6.28 -33.43 -23.39
CA ASN A 147 -6.61 -32.81 -22.11
C ASN A 147 -8.12 -32.90 -21.79
N VAL A 148 -8.43 -32.99 -20.49
CA VAL A 148 -9.80 -32.97 -19.95
C VAL A 148 -10.21 -31.54 -19.61
N ASP A 149 -11.46 -31.17 -19.86
CA ASP A 149 -12.03 -29.86 -19.49
C ASP A 149 -11.74 -29.48 -18.03
N LEU A 150 -11.33 -28.22 -17.82
CA LEU A 150 -11.12 -27.67 -16.47
C LEU A 150 -12.48 -27.28 -15.88
N VAL A 151 -12.86 -27.89 -14.77
CA VAL A 151 -14.05 -27.51 -13.98
C VAL A 151 -13.59 -26.71 -12.78
N VAL A 152 -14.06 -25.47 -12.66
CA VAL A 152 -13.78 -24.58 -11.54
C VAL A 152 -15.06 -24.38 -10.74
N GLU A 153 -14.99 -24.67 -9.43
CA GLU A 153 -16.09 -24.51 -8.48
C GLU A 153 -15.78 -23.36 -7.50
N PRO A 154 -16.26 -22.13 -7.77
CA PRO A 154 -16.18 -21.03 -6.81
C PRO A 154 -16.84 -21.37 -5.48
N GLU A 155 -16.16 -21.03 -4.39
CA GLU A 155 -16.67 -21.29 -3.04
C GLU A 155 -17.88 -20.38 -2.74
N LYS A 156 -18.97 -20.96 -2.24
CA LYS A 156 -20.18 -20.20 -1.93
C LYS A 156 -19.99 -19.40 -0.64
N MET A 157 -19.90 -18.07 -0.75
CA MET A 157 -19.92 -17.17 0.40
C MET A 157 -21.34 -16.73 0.76
N ILE A 158 -21.69 -16.80 2.04
CA ILE A 158 -23.01 -16.38 2.54
C ILE A 158 -23.16 -14.87 2.30
N GLY A 159 -24.28 -14.46 1.69
CA GLY A 159 -24.57 -13.07 1.38
C GLY A 159 -23.85 -12.48 0.15
N PHE A 160 -23.14 -13.29 -0.63
CA PHE A 160 -22.57 -12.89 -1.93
C PHE A 160 -23.17 -13.73 -3.07
N GLU A 161 -23.51 -13.07 -4.18
CA GLU A 161 -23.80 -13.73 -5.45
C GLU A 161 -22.52 -13.81 -6.29
N ILE A 162 -22.37 -14.93 -7.00
CA ILE A 162 -21.18 -15.21 -7.80
C ILE A 162 -21.54 -15.02 -9.27
N SER A 163 -20.78 -14.19 -9.96
CA SER A 163 -20.77 -14.13 -11.43
C SER A 163 -19.37 -14.40 -11.95
N VAL A 164 -19.26 -14.91 -13.17
CA VAL A 164 -17.96 -15.19 -13.81
C VAL A 164 -17.92 -14.47 -15.13
N THR A 165 -16.84 -13.76 -15.40
CA THR A 165 -16.59 -13.13 -16.70
C THR A 165 -15.30 -13.65 -17.33
N ASP A 166 -15.26 -13.72 -18.65
CA ASP A 166 -14.02 -13.94 -19.39
C ASP A 166 -13.17 -12.64 -19.47
N GLU A 167 -11.99 -12.74 -20.09
CA GLU A 167 -11.06 -11.62 -20.32
C GLU A 167 -11.64 -10.47 -21.16
N ALA A 168 -12.69 -10.72 -21.94
CA ALA A 168 -13.38 -9.72 -22.74
C ALA A 168 -14.59 -9.09 -21.99
N GLY A 169 -14.83 -9.53 -20.75
CA GLY A 169 -15.93 -9.06 -19.90
C GLY A 169 -17.27 -9.72 -20.21
N ASN A 170 -17.31 -10.80 -20.99
CA ASN A 170 -18.54 -11.52 -21.27
C ASN A 170 -18.89 -12.45 -20.10
N ALA A 171 -20.17 -12.54 -19.76
CA ALA A 171 -20.65 -13.44 -18.71
C ALA A 171 -20.51 -14.91 -19.12
N VAL A 172 -19.92 -15.71 -18.24
CA VAL A 172 -19.76 -17.16 -18.34
C VAL A 172 -20.83 -17.82 -17.46
N ALA A 173 -21.58 -18.76 -18.05
CA ALA A 173 -22.70 -19.40 -17.36
C ALA A 173 -22.21 -20.37 -16.26
N LEU A 174 -22.74 -20.21 -15.06
CA LEU A 174 -22.56 -21.14 -13.94
C LEU A 174 -23.64 -22.23 -13.98
N THR A 175 -23.23 -23.49 -13.95
CA THR A 175 -24.14 -24.64 -13.82
C THR A 175 -23.81 -25.37 -12.53
N ASN A 176 -24.76 -25.50 -11.60
CA ASN A 176 -24.52 -26.03 -10.25
C ASN A 176 -23.33 -25.37 -9.52
N ASN A 177 -23.17 -24.05 -9.64
CA ASN A 177 -22.07 -23.26 -9.05
C ASN A 177 -20.67 -23.64 -9.56
N ALA A 178 -20.55 -24.22 -10.75
CA ALA A 178 -19.29 -24.46 -11.44
C ALA A 178 -19.30 -23.83 -12.83
N PHE A 179 -18.14 -23.44 -13.34
CA PHE A 179 -17.96 -23.15 -14.76
C PHE A 179 -16.88 -24.06 -15.35
N THR A 180 -17.04 -24.38 -16.63
CA THR A 180 -16.16 -25.29 -17.35
C THR A 180 -15.40 -24.51 -18.41
N VAL A 181 -14.09 -24.70 -18.46
CA VAL A 181 -13.21 -24.18 -19.50
C VAL A 181 -12.84 -25.32 -20.42
N ASP A 182 -13.23 -25.20 -21.69
CA ASP A 182 -12.79 -26.11 -22.75
C ASP A 182 -11.32 -25.82 -23.05
N VAL A 183 -10.44 -26.61 -22.43
CA VAL A 183 -8.99 -26.46 -22.56
C VAL A 183 -8.47 -27.00 -23.89
N SER A 184 -9.25 -27.83 -24.59
CA SER A 184 -8.87 -28.37 -25.90
C SER A 184 -8.97 -27.35 -27.04
N ALA A 185 -9.71 -26.26 -26.82
CA ALA A 185 -9.91 -25.16 -27.76
C ALA A 185 -9.09 -23.90 -27.44
N LEU A 186 -8.15 -23.95 -26.47
CA LEU A 186 -7.31 -22.82 -26.12
C LEU A 186 -6.33 -22.48 -27.26
N THR A 187 -6.27 -21.21 -27.64
CA THR A 187 -5.31 -20.70 -28.64
C THR A 187 -4.47 -19.52 -28.11
N ALA A 188 -4.67 -19.15 -26.86
CA ALA A 188 -3.97 -18.09 -26.12
C ALA A 188 -4.25 -18.28 -24.61
N ASP A 189 -3.46 -17.61 -23.76
CA ASP A 189 -3.77 -17.51 -22.32
C ASP A 189 -5.18 -16.95 -22.12
N LYS A 190 -5.90 -17.50 -21.14
CA LYS A 190 -7.26 -17.08 -20.81
C LYS A 190 -7.35 -16.66 -19.37
N THR A 191 -7.96 -15.50 -19.14
CA THR A 191 -8.30 -15.05 -17.79
C THR A 191 -9.80 -15.12 -17.57
N TYR A 192 -10.20 -15.71 -16.46
CA TYR A 192 -11.57 -15.67 -15.94
C TYR A 192 -11.57 -14.93 -14.62
N THR A 193 -12.57 -14.07 -14.43
CA THR A 193 -12.76 -13.34 -13.18
C THR A 193 -14.04 -13.81 -12.54
N VAL A 194 -13.92 -14.46 -11.40
CA VAL A 194 -15.02 -14.78 -10.50
C VAL A 194 -15.27 -13.56 -9.63
N LEU A 195 -16.39 -12.90 -9.86
CA LEU A 195 -16.83 -11.71 -9.15
C LEU A 195 -17.81 -12.10 -8.04
N TYR A 196 -17.48 -11.73 -6.81
CA TYR A 196 -18.37 -11.84 -5.66
C TYR A 196 -19.06 -10.50 -5.43
N GLU A 197 -20.33 -10.43 -5.81
CA GLU A 197 -21.18 -9.26 -5.60
C GLU A 197 -21.98 -9.45 -4.32
N GLY A 198 -21.77 -8.58 -3.34
CA GLY A 198 -22.55 -8.61 -2.11
C GLY A 198 -24.04 -8.43 -2.39
N THR A 199 -24.87 -9.10 -1.60
CA THR A 199 -26.32 -8.89 -1.61
C THR A 199 -26.68 -7.66 -0.79
N GLU A 200 -27.78 -6.99 -1.14
CA GLU A 200 -28.27 -5.86 -0.35
C GLU A 200 -28.80 -6.35 1.01
N THR A 201 -28.17 -5.87 2.10
CA THR A 201 -28.51 -6.20 3.49
C THR A 201 -28.68 -4.92 4.29
N SER A 202 -29.59 -4.94 5.27
CA SER A 202 -29.82 -3.81 6.17
C SER A 202 -28.83 -3.81 7.33
N TYR A 203 -28.27 -2.64 7.65
CA TYR A 203 -27.48 -2.40 8.87
C TYR A 203 -28.10 -1.28 9.70
N THR A 204 -27.76 -1.22 10.98
CA THR A 204 -28.31 -0.22 11.91
C THR A 204 -27.26 0.85 12.21
N VAL A 205 -27.66 2.12 12.18
CA VAL A 205 -26.84 3.23 12.68
C VAL A 205 -27.50 3.76 13.93
N ASN A 206 -26.79 3.69 15.06
CA ASN A 206 -27.21 4.20 16.34
C ASN A 206 -26.53 5.54 16.62
N HIS A 207 -27.32 6.58 16.81
CA HIS A 207 -26.82 7.88 17.25
C HIS A 207 -27.01 8.02 18.75
N HIS A 208 -25.90 8.13 19.48
CA HIS A 208 -25.83 8.22 20.93
C HIS A 208 -25.61 9.67 21.34
N LYS A 209 -26.65 10.32 21.87
CA LYS A 209 -26.57 11.70 22.36
C LYS A 209 -26.41 11.74 23.88
N GLN A 210 -25.35 12.36 24.39
CA GLN A 210 -25.06 12.34 25.82
C GLN A 210 -26.11 13.11 26.64
N ASN A 211 -26.56 12.50 27.73
CA ASN A 211 -27.55 13.07 28.63
C ASN A 211 -26.96 14.19 29.50
N ILE A 212 -27.83 14.97 30.15
CA ILE A 212 -27.42 16.08 31.03
C ILE A 212 -27.05 15.57 32.43
N THR A 213 -27.82 14.61 32.96
CA THR A 213 -27.77 14.24 34.39
C THR A 213 -26.94 13.00 34.69
N ASP A 214 -26.51 12.26 33.66
CA ASP A 214 -25.65 11.10 33.80
C ASP A 214 -24.69 10.99 32.61
N ALA A 215 -23.60 10.24 32.79
CA ALA A 215 -22.64 9.95 31.73
C ALA A 215 -23.19 8.98 30.66
N LYS A 216 -24.52 8.74 30.63
CA LYS A 216 -25.15 7.83 29.68
C LYS A 216 -25.63 8.59 28.44
N TYR A 217 -26.04 7.82 27.45
CA TYR A 217 -26.49 8.33 26.16
C TYR A 217 -27.95 7.93 25.90
N THR A 218 -28.68 8.82 25.24
CA THR A 218 -29.97 8.50 24.62
C THR A 218 -29.70 8.03 23.18
N VAL A 219 -30.18 6.84 22.83
CA VAL A 219 -29.93 6.21 21.52
C VAL A 219 -31.10 6.47 20.58
N THR A 220 -30.82 6.95 19.37
CA THR A 220 -31.76 6.98 18.25
C THR A 220 -31.20 6.15 17.11
N SER A 221 -31.93 5.13 16.68
CA SER A 221 -31.47 4.21 15.63
C SER A 221 -32.14 4.53 14.29
N GLU A 222 -31.40 4.38 13.21
CA GLU A 222 -31.93 4.33 11.85
C GLU A 222 -31.45 3.07 11.13
N THR A 223 -32.28 2.54 10.25
CA THR A 223 -31.92 1.40 9.40
C THR A 223 -31.49 1.94 8.04
N LYS A 224 -30.27 1.62 7.63
CA LYS A 224 -29.76 1.86 6.27
C LYS A 224 -29.61 0.52 5.55
N THR A 225 -29.63 0.55 4.22
CA THR A 225 -29.25 -0.61 3.40
C THR A 225 -27.87 -0.40 2.82
N GLY A 226 -27.15 -1.49 2.62
CA GLY A 226 -25.89 -1.49 1.91
C GLY A 226 -25.56 -2.89 1.41
N ILE A 227 -24.47 -2.98 0.67
CA ILE A 227 -24.07 -4.23 0.04
C ILE A 227 -23.15 -5.00 0.98
N VAL A 228 -23.43 -6.28 1.21
CA VAL A 228 -22.58 -7.16 2.01
C VAL A 228 -21.12 -7.08 1.52
N GLY A 229 -20.18 -6.98 2.45
CA GLY A 229 -18.77 -6.80 2.16
C GLY A 229 -18.32 -5.36 1.88
N ASN A 230 -19.22 -4.43 1.54
CA ASN A 230 -18.87 -3.01 1.46
C ASN A 230 -18.82 -2.39 2.87
N MET A 231 -18.04 -1.32 3.02
CA MET A 231 -18.10 -0.48 4.22
C MET A 231 -19.48 0.17 4.34
N THR A 232 -19.97 0.30 5.57
CA THR A 232 -21.14 1.12 5.86
C THR A 232 -20.94 2.56 5.40
N ILE A 233 -22.04 3.23 5.10
CA ILE A 233 -22.09 4.67 4.80
C ILE A 233 -22.91 5.37 5.89
N ALA A 234 -22.59 5.06 7.14
CA ALA A 234 -23.19 5.74 8.28
C ALA A 234 -22.75 7.20 8.26
N GLU A 235 -23.71 8.11 8.37
CA GLU A 235 -23.43 9.54 8.33
C GLU A 235 -23.80 10.13 9.67
N ALA A 236 -22.91 10.91 10.26
CA ALA A 236 -23.27 11.68 11.43
C ALA A 236 -24.42 12.65 11.08
N LYS A 237 -25.38 12.80 11.99
CA LYS A 237 -26.33 13.90 11.98
C LYS A 237 -25.59 15.23 11.99
N THR A 238 -25.99 16.13 11.10
CA THR A 238 -25.38 17.45 10.89
C THR A 238 -26.34 18.60 11.23
N ASP A 239 -27.60 18.31 11.56
CA ASP A 239 -28.56 19.32 11.96
C ASP A 239 -28.22 19.90 13.34
N THR A 240 -28.70 21.12 13.60
CA THR A 240 -28.38 21.86 14.83
C THR A 240 -28.79 21.10 16.08
N ALA A 241 -29.85 20.29 16.03
CA ALA A 241 -30.27 19.49 17.18
C ALA A 241 -29.24 18.44 17.62
N TRP A 242 -28.28 18.05 16.77
CA TRP A 242 -27.23 17.08 17.09
C TRP A 242 -25.83 17.70 17.21
N THR A 243 -25.63 18.89 16.66
CA THR A 243 -24.31 19.52 16.55
C THR A 243 -24.15 20.75 17.46
N GLU A 244 -25.22 21.49 17.73
CA GLU A 244 -25.15 22.66 18.60
C GLU A 244 -24.96 22.22 20.06
N GLY A 245 -23.81 22.56 20.65
CA GLY A 245 -23.48 22.18 22.02
C GLY A 245 -23.05 20.73 22.21
N PHE A 246 -22.74 20.00 21.14
CA PHE A 246 -22.20 18.64 21.19
C PHE A 246 -20.99 18.50 20.25
N THR A 247 -20.04 17.66 20.66
CA THR A 247 -18.88 17.27 19.85
C THR A 247 -19.07 15.85 19.33
N LEU A 248 -19.15 15.73 18.00
CA LEU A 248 -19.12 14.45 17.31
C LEU A 248 -17.82 13.72 17.64
N GLN A 249 -17.93 12.51 18.17
CA GLN A 249 -16.78 11.62 18.33
C GLN A 249 -16.48 10.93 17.00
N PRO A 250 -15.20 10.61 16.73
CA PRO A 250 -14.85 9.76 15.61
C PRO A 250 -15.60 8.43 15.72
N PHE A 251 -16.06 7.93 14.58
CA PHE A 251 -16.74 6.65 14.46
C PHE A 251 -16.22 5.97 13.20
N GLU A 252 -16.16 4.65 13.25
CA GLU A 252 -15.64 3.83 12.17
C GLU A 252 -16.79 3.31 11.32
N GLN A 253 -16.52 3.11 10.03
CA GLN A 253 -17.42 2.34 9.19
C GLN A 253 -17.02 0.87 9.32
N GLU A 254 -17.98 -0.02 9.45
CA GLU A 254 -17.73 -1.46 9.47
C GLU A 254 -18.09 -2.06 8.12
N ARG A 255 -17.50 -3.21 7.77
CA ARG A 255 -18.01 -3.99 6.64
C ARG A 255 -19.37 -4.58 6.98
N ILE A 256 -20.31 -4.49 6.04
CA ILE A 256 -21.66 -5.05 6.18
C ILE A 256 -21.55 -6.57 6.18
N SER A 257 -21.85 -7.17 7.33
CA SER A 257 -21.83 -8.61 7.55
C SER A 257 -23.12 -9.25 7.05
N PRO A 258 -23.05 -10.43 6.41
CA PRO A 258 -24.23 -11.17 5.99
C PRO A 258 -24.79 -12.11 7.06
N GLU A 259 -24.04 -12.35 8.14
CA GLU A 259 -24.39 -13.32 9.18
C GLU A 259 -24.72 -12.64 10.52
N ASP A 260 -23.99 -11.56 10.83
CA ASP A 260 -24.16 -10.77 12.03
C ASP A 260 -24.87 -9.46 11.73
N ALA A 261 -25.63 -8.94 12.69
CA ALA A 261 -26.22 -7.61 12.56
C ALA A 261 -25.10 -6.55 12.63
N THR A 262 -24.76 -5.92 11.49
CA THR A 262 -23.85 -4.77 11.46
C THR A 262 -24.51 -3.56 12.12
N VAL A 263 -23.81 -2.97 13.10
CA VAL A 263 -24.28 -1.83 13.89
C VAL A 263 -23.19 -0.79 13.97
N ILE A 264 -23.45 0.42 13.48
CA ILE A 264 -22.54 1.56 13.63
C ILE A 264 -23.03 2.46 14.75
N ASP A 265 -22.24 2.64 15.81
CA ASP A 265 -22.53 3.54 16.91
C ASP A 265 -21.80 4.87 16.74
N ILE A 266 -22.55 5.97 16.65
CA ILE A 266 -22.04 7.34 16.50
C ILE A 266 -22.32 8.12 17.79
N TYR A 267 -21.28 8.57 18.47
CA TYR A 267 -21.39 9.27 19.76
C TYR A 267 -21.27 10.79 19.63
N TYR A 268 -22.14 11.51 20.34
CA TYR A 268 -22.17 12.97 20.45
C TYR A 268 -21.99 13.35 21.92
N ASN A 269 -20.78 13.77 22.27
CA ASN A 269 -20.46 14.18 23.64
C ASN A 269 -20.97 15.59 23.89
N ARG A 270 -21.59 15.83 25.04
CA ARG A 270 -22.16 17.13 25.40
C ARG A 270 -21.03 18.07 25.80
N ASN A 271 -20.97 19.22 25.14
CA ASN A 271 -19.97 20.23 25.47
C ASN A 271 -20.35 20.90 26.79
N SER A 272 -19.33 21.32 27.53
CA SER A 272 -19.50 22.21 28.67
C SER A 272 -18.87 23.56 28.34
N TYR A 273 -19.46 24.61 28.87
CA TYR A 273 -19.10 25.99 28.56
C TYR A 273 -18.89 26.77 29.86
N ASP A 274 -18.09 27.82 29.79
CA ASP A 274 -17.76 28.65 30.94
C ASP A 274 -18.89 29.66 31.22
N LEU A 275 -19.40 29.66 32.46
CA LEU A 275 -20.27 30.69 32.99
C LEU A 275 -19.50 31.55 33.99
N THR A 276 -19.21 32.78 33.61
CA THR A 276 -18.42 33.73 34.40
C THR A 276 -19.28 34.86 34.95
N PHE A 277 -18.98 35.32 36.16
CA PHE A 277 -19.74 36.37 36.85
C PHE A 277 -18.87 37.60 37.10
N VAL A 278 -19.24 38.74 36.52
CA VAL A 278 -18.57 40.03 36.73
C VAL A 278 -19.42 40.88 37.67
N THR A 279 -19.03 40.93 38.94
CA THR A 279 -19.82 41.60 39.99
C THR A 279 -19.52 43.10 40.11
N GLY A 280 -18.35 43.53 39.62
CA GLY A 280 -17.86 44.89 39.71
C GLY A 280 -17.11 45.19 41.02
N SER A 281 -16.48 46.37 41.06
CA SER A 281 -15.65 46.79 42.19
C SER A 281 -16.41 46.78 43.52
N ASP A 282 -15.73 46.33 44.57
CA ASP A 282 -16.25 46.34 45.94
C ASP A 282 -17.50 45.46 46.14
N ALA A 283 -17.78 44.55 45.20
CA ALA A 283 -18.85 43.57 45.30
C ALA A 283 -18.33 42.19 45.74
N THR A 284 -19.25 41.36 46.23
CA THR A 284 -19.01 39.94 46.58
C THR A 284 -18.56 39.15 45.36
N TYR A 285 -17.40 38.49 45.41
CA TYR A 285 -16.94 37.59 44.34
C TYR A 285 -17.83 36.33 44.22
N VAL A 286 -17.99 35.83 43.00
CA VAL A 286 -18.70 34.60 42.67
C VAL A 286 -17.80 33.73 41.79
N ASP A 287 -17.63 32.46 42.18
CA ASP A 287 -16.88 31.48 41.38
C ASP A 287 -17.52 31.30 40.00
N ALA A 288 -16.69 31.17 38.97
CA ALA A 288 -17.16 30.70 37.66
C ALA A 288 -17.62 29.24 37.76
N GLU A 289 -18.55 28.85 36.90
CA GLU A 289 -19.06 27.48 36.80
C GLU A 289 -18.85 26.96 35.38
N ILE A 290 -18.41 25.71 35.24
CA ILE A 290 -18.39 25.00 33.96
C ILE A 290 -19.64 24.13 33.90
N LEU A 291 -20.56 24.49 32.99
CA LEU A 291 -21.87 23.86 32.91
C LEU A 291 -22.05 23.13 31.59
N PRO A 292 -22.60 21.90 31.59
CA PRO A 292 -23.00 21.22 30.36
C PRO A 292 -24.04 22.05 29.61
N PHE A 293 -23.98 22.03 28.28
CA PHE A 293 -24.99 22.64 27.42
C PHE A 293 -26.42 22.23 27.82
N GLU A 294 -27.37 23.17 27.82
CA GLU A 294 -28.78 23.02 28.26
C GLU A 294 -28.98 22.71 29.75
N SER A 295 -27.92 22.59 30.55
CA SER A 295 -28.09 22.46 31.99
C SER A 295 -28.65 23.75 32.59
N THR A 296 -29.43 23.62 33.65
CA THR A 296 -30.10 24.74 34.32
C THR A 296 -29.54 24.96 35.71
N MET A 297 -29.27 26.22 36.08
CA MET A 297 -28.92 26.60 37.45
C MET A 297 -29.68 27.84 37.92
N LYS A 298 -29.73 28.04 39.24
CA LYS A 298 -30.20 29.29 39.84
C LYS A 298 -29.04 30.29 39.91
N LEU A 299 -29.23 31.46 39.31
CA LEU A 299 -28.21 32.51 39.37
C LEU A 299 -28.03 33.04 40.81
N PRO A 300 -26.78 33.28 41.25
CA PRO A 300 -26.50 33.71 42.60
C PRO A 300 -26.96 35.16 42.88
N THR A 301 -27.11 35.49 44.15
CA THR A 301 -27.30 36.86 44.64
C THR A 301 -25.99 37.40 45.19
N VAL A 302 -25.65 38.65 44.85
CA VAL A 302 -24.41 39.31 45.30
C VAL A 302 -24.71 40.59 46.07
N THR A 303 -23.75 41.05 46.87
CA THR A 303 -23.87 42.31 47.63
C THR A 303 -22.74 43.27 47.27
N ARG A 304 -23.06 44.58 47.28
CA ARG A 304 -22.11 45.67 47.06
C ARG A 304 -22.51 46.88 47.92
N PRO A 305 -21.64 47.38 48.81
CA PRO A 305 -21.98 48.51 49.68
C PRO A 305 -22.49 49.73 48.90
N GLY A 306 -23.60 50.34 49.34
CA GLY A 306 -24.20 51.51 48.69
C GLY A 306 -25.03 51.20 47.44
N TYR A 307 -25.19 49.94 47.03
CA TYR A 307 -25.98 49.57 45.86
C TYR A 307 -26.94 48.41 46.18
N ASN A 308 -28.12 48.43 45.57
CA ASN A 308 -29.04 47.30 45.52
C ASN A 308 -28.72 46.45 44.29
N PHE A 309 -28.56 45.14 44.48
CA PHE A 309 -28.40 44.21 43.37
C PHE A 309 -29.74 44.04 42.62
N ALA A 310 -29.76 44.37 41.33
CA ALA A 310 -30.98 44.35 40.52
C ALA A 310 -31.11 43.08 39.67
N GLY A 311 -29.98 42.49 39.24
CA GLY A 311 -29.94 41.28 38.40
C GLY A 311 -28.65 41.18 37.60
N TRP A 312 -28.67 40.35 36.56
CA TRP A 312 -27.56 40.05 35.66
C TRP A 312 -27.91 40.41 34.21
N ASP A 313 -26.89 40.73 33.42
CA ASP A 313 -26.98 41.02 31.98
C ASP A 313 -25.83 40.35 31.23
N SER A 314 -26.12 39.64 30.13
CA SER A 314 -25.12 38.85 29.39
C SER A 314 -24.36 39.64 28.30
N ASP A 315 -24.83 40.85 27.95
CA ASP A 315 -24.18 41.74 26.97
C ASP A 315 -23.19 42.72 27.65
N GLY A 316 -23.00 42.59 28.96
CA GLY A 316 -22.15 43.47 29.75
C GLY A 316 -22.77 44.84 30.06
N ASN A 317 -24.07 45.00 29.85
CA ASN A 317 -24.75 46.26 30.06
C ASN A 317 -25.12 46.44 31.54
N THR A 318 -24.62 47.49 32.17
CA THR A 318 -24.81 47.76 33.60
C THR A 318 -26.11 48.50 33.92
N SER A 319 -26.97 48.74 32.92
CA SER A 319 -28.22 49.50 33.06
C SER A 319 -29.48 48.74 32.64
N THR A 320 -29.34 47.60 31.95
CA THR A 320 -30.43 46.70 31.57
C THR A 320 -30.38 45.44 32.40
N ILE A 321 -31.53 44.82 32.66
CA ILE A 321 -31.62 43.56 33.41
C ILE A 321 -32.19 42.52 32.46
N GLU A 322 -31.37 41.55 32.09
CA GLU A 322 -31.80 40.41 31.29
C GLU A 322 -32.31 39.28 32.20
N TYR A 323 -31.58 39.01 33.28
CA TYR A 323 -31.92 37.98 34.27
C TYR A 323 -32.09 38.61 35.66
N ALA A 324 -33.26 38.42 36.27
CA ALA A 324 -33.47 38.86 37.65
C ALA A 324 -32.62 38.04 38.65
N ALA A 325 -32.44 38.57 39.87
CA ALA A 325 -31.82 37.82 40.96
C ALA A 325 -32.56 36.47 41.20
N ASN A 326 -31.80 35.37 41.38
CA ASN A 326 -32.33 34.00 41.51
C ASN A 326 -33.15 33.49 40.30
N ALA A 327 -33.00 34.08 39.11
CA ALA A 327 -33.58 33.55 37.88
C ALA A 327 -32.98 32.18 37.54
N ASP A 328 -33.75 31.34 36.84
CA ASP A 328 -33.24 30.13 36.22
C ASP A 328 -32.46 30.51 34.96
N PHE A 329 -31.23 30.04 34.86
CA PHE A 329 -30.36 30.24 33.71
C PHE A 329 -30.10 28.89 33.06
N THR A 330 -30.21 28.83 31.72
CA THR A 330 -29.95 27.63 30.92
C THR A 330 -28.70 27.87 30.10
N MET A 331 -27.71 26.98 30.21
CA MET A 331 -26.42 27.16 29.55
C MET A 331 -26.56 27.06 28.01
N PRO A 332 -26.24 28.11 27.23
CA PRO A 332 -26.24 28.04 25.77
C PRO A 332 -24.99 27.34 25.23
N ALA A 333 -24.91 27.12 23.92
CA ALA A 333 -23.78 26.47 23.25
C ALA A 333 -22.56 27.39 23.06
N LYS A 334 -22.24 28.20 24.07
CA LYS A 334 -21.12 29.15 24.08
C LYS A 334 -20.81 29.57 25.52
N ASP A 335 -19.60 30.05 25.75
CA ASP A 335 -19.23 30.69 27.00
C ASP A 335 -20.07 31.95 27.22
N VAL A 336 -20.45 32.21 28.47
CA VAL A 336 -21.30 33.34 28.86
C VAL A 336 -20.65 34.09 30.02
N THR A 337 -20.62 35.41 29.91
CA THR A 337 -20.25 36.31 30.99
C THR A 337 -21.46 37.10 31.44
N LEU A 338 -21.87 36.92 32.69
CA LEU A 338 -22.97 37.67 33.30
C LEU A 338 -22.42 38.83 34.14
N THR A 339 -22.81 40.05 33.78
CA THR A 339 -22.41 41.26 34.52
C THR A 339 -23.51 41.68 35.49
N ALA A 340 -23.13 41.97 36.73
CA ALA A 340 -24.06 42.41 37.77
C ALA A 340 -24.56 43.84 37.52
N VAL A 341 -25.87 44.01 37.65
CA VAL A 341 -26.57 45.28 37.46
C VAL A 341 -26.93 45.84 38.82
N TRP A 342 -26.49 47.07 39.08
CA TRP A 342 -26.60 47.72 40.38
C TRP A 342 -27.50 48.94 40.31
N THR A 343 -28.36 49.13 41.32
CA THR A 343 -29.09 50.38 41.54
C THR A 343 -28.50 51.12 42.74
N ALA A 344 -27.99 52.33 42.54
CA ALA A 344 -27.40 53.12 43.63
C ALA A 344 -28.43 53.41 44.73
N THR A 345 -28.06 53.12 45.97
CA THR A 345 -28.76 53.68 47.14
C THR A 345 -28.19 55.07 47.38
N ASN A 346 -29.05 56.07 47.52
CA ASN A 346 -28.57 57.45 47.73
C ASN A 346 -28.30 57.76 49.21
N GLN A 347 -28.51 56.82 50.14
CA GLN A 347 -28.44 57.09 51.58
C GLN A 347 -27.79 55.93 52.33
N ALA A 348 -26.99 56.27 53.35
CA ALA A 348 -26.46 55.33 54.34
C ALA A 348 -26.68 55.89 55.76
N ALA A 349 -26.68 54.99 56.75
CA ALA A 349 -26.70 55.38 58.16
C ALA A 349 -25.33 55.93 58.59
N TYR A 350 -25.29 56.84 59.56
CA TYR A 350 -24.06 57.32 60.18
C TYR A 350 -24.30 57.66 61.66
N THR A 351 -23.25 57.70 62.46
CA THR A 351 -23.35 57.97 63.91
C THR A 351 -22.72 59.31 64.26
N VAL A 352 -23.35 60.09 65.13
CA VAL A 352 -22.80 61.33 65.69
C VAL A 352 -22.55 61.13 67.19
N MET A 353 -21.34 61.41 67.64
CA MET A 353 -20.89 61.29 69.02
C MET A 353 -20.63 62.67 69.62
N TYR A 354 -21.15 62.92 70.81
CA TYR A 354 -20.99 64.17 71.56
C TYR A 354 -20.05 63.96 72.75
N TRP A 355 -19.14 64.92 72.95
CA TRP A 355 -18.05 64.83 73.91
C TRP A 355 -17.91 66.11 74.76
N VAL A 356 -17.45 66.00 76.00
CA VAL A 356 -17.19 67.13 76.89
C VAL A 356 -15.77 67.06 77.44
N GLN A 357 -15.05 68.17 77.55
CA GLN A 357 -13.66 68.17 78.04
C GLN A 357 -13.60 67.53 79.43
N GLY A 358 -12.68 66.59 79.64
CA GLY A 358 -12.50 65.91 80.93
C GLY A 358 -11.76 66.75 81.96
N ILE A 359 -11.66 66.23 83.20
CA ILE A 359 -11.06 66.95 84.35
C ILE A 359 -9.90 66.17 85.01
N ASP A 360 -9.64 64.93 84.59
CA ASP A 360 -8.60 64.11 85.21
C ASP A 360 -7.19 64.66 84.94
N THR A 361 -6.50 65.10 86.01
CA THR A 361 -5.09 65.49 85.99
C THR A 361 -4.21 64.58 86.85
N LEU A 362 -4.78 63.56 87.50
CA LEU A 362 -4.01 62.66 88.36
C LEU A 362 -3.10 61.74 87.54
N ASN A 363 -3.45 61.47 86.27
CA ASN A 363 -2.68 60.62 85.35
C ASN A 363 -2.51 61.17 83.91
N ASP A 364 -3.07 62.34 83.58
CA ASP A 364 -2.99 62.93 82.23
C ASP A 364 -2.65 64.45 82.27
N THR A 365 -1.61 64.86 81.54
CA THR A 365 -1.15 66.27 81.46
C THR A 365 -1.91 67.11 80.43
N LYS A 366 -2.95 66.55 79.80
CA LYS A 366 -3.72 67.15 78.69
C LYS A 366 -4.79 68.18 79.08
N ASN A 367 -5.00 68.46 80.37
CA ASN A 367 -5.99 69.46 80.80
C ASN A 367 -5.41 70.51 81.78
N VAL A 368 -4.10 70.77 81.67
CA VAL A 368 -3.40 71.69 82.57
C VAL A 368 -3.76 73.14 82.27
N VAL A 369 -4.31 73.80 83.27
CA VAL A 369 -4.46 75.26 83.30
C VAL A 369 -3.28 75.84 84.07
N GLY A 370 -2.50 76.66 83.40
CA GLY A 370 -1.34 77.33 83.95
C GLY A 370 -1.68 78.37 85.00
N SER A 371 -0.65 78.76 85.76
CA SER A 371 -0.76 79.79 86.79
C SER A 371 -1.11 81.19 86.27
N ASP A 372 -1.06 81.41 84.96
CA ASP A 372 -1.49 82.64 84.27
C ASP A 372 -2.93 82.58 83.74
N GLY A 373 -3.64 81.46 83.97
CA GLY A 373 -5.01 81.23 83.52
C GLY A 373 -5.14 80.79 82.07
N LYS A 374 -4.03 80.48 81.39
CA LYS A 374 -4.05 79.89 80.05
C LYS A 374 -4.02 78.37 80.14
N ILE A 375 -4.54 77.73 79.09
CA ILE A 375 -4.38 76.29 78.92
C ILE A 375 -2.95 76.05 78.43
N GLU A 376 -2.15 75.31 79.19
CA GLU A 376 -0.72 75.08 78.89
C GLU A 376 -0.50 73.92 77.89
N ASN A 377 -1.44 72.99 77.81
CA ASN A 377 -1.44 71.91 76.83
C ASN A 377 -2.55 72.12 75.78
N SER A 378 -2.19 72.18 74.51
CA SER A 378 -3.17 72.30 73.42
C SER A 378 -3.95 71.01 73.16
N GLU A 379 -3.39 69.86 73.53
CA GLU A 379 -4.07 68.58 73.45
C GLU A 379 -5.02 68.46 74.63
N LYS A 380 -6.34 68.41 74.37
CA LYS A 380 -7.39 68.26 75.38
C LYS A 380 -7.87 66.81 75.44
N TYR A 381 -8.15 66.32 76.64
CA TYR A 381 -8.85 65.06 76.82
C TYR A 381 -10.38 65.31 76.90
N TYR A 382 -11.17 64.45 76.25
CA TYR A 382 -12.62 64.55 76.21
C TYR A 382 -13.28 63.26 76.68
N GLU A 383 -14.38 63.42 77.42
CA GLU A 383 -15.23 62.38 77.97
C GLU A 383 -16.52 62.27 77.15
N TYR A 384 -17.02 61.06 76.99
CA TYR A 384 -18.26 60.81 76.25
C TYR A 384 -19.47 61.41 76.97
N LEU A 385 -20.32 62.13 76.21
CA LEU A 385 -21.57 62.70 76.71
C LEU A 385 -22.78 61.87 76.28
N LYS A 386 -22.98 61.67 74.96
CA LYS A 386 -24.02 60.82 74.34
C LYS A 386 -23.77 60.64 72.83
N SER A 387 -24.59 59.85 72.14
CA SER A 387 -24.56 59.70 70.68
C SER A 387 -25.96 59.55 70.06
N GLU A 388 -26.07 59.72 68.74
CA GLU A 388 -27.28 59.42 67.95
C GLU A 388 -26.93 58.85 66.57
N THR A 389 -27.80 58.01 66.01
CA THR A 389 -27.67 57.44 64.66
C THR A 389 -28.65 58.13 63.71
N LEU A 390 -28.17 58.56 62.56
CA LEU A 390 -28.89 59.33 61.54
C LEU A 390 -28.70 58.69 60.16
N THR A 391 -29.43 59.16 59.16
CA THR A 391 -29.28 58.74 57.75
C THR A 391 -28.96 59.95 56.89
N GLY A 392 -28.09 59.79 55.89
CA GLY A 392 -27.73 60.89 54.99
C GLY A 392 -27.14 60.42 53.67
N THR A 393 -26.92 61.37 52.76
CA THR A 393 -26.52 61.05 51.39
C THR A 393 -25.08 60.56 51.33
N ILE A 394 -24.86 59.39 50.72
CA ILE A 394 -23.53 58.81 50.54
C ILE A 394 -22.64 59.79 49.77
N GLY A 395 -21.39 59.96 50.20
CA GLY A 395 -20.43 60.89 49.64
C GLY A 395 -20.64 62.36 50.01
N SER A 396 -21.66 62.68 50.82
CA SER A 396 -21.92 64.04 51.31
C SER A 396 -21.53 64.23 52.78
N THR A 397 -21.24 65.46 53.18
CA THR A 397 -21.10 65.83 54.60
C THR A 397 -22.44 66.35 55.13
N PRO A 398 -22.94 65.89 56.29
CA PRO A 398 -24.15 66.41 56.92
C PRO A 398 -24.14 67.93 57.08
N SER A 399 -25.27 68.57 56.80
CA SER A 399 -25.35 70.03 56.77
C SER A 399 -25.48 70.69 58.15
N THR A 400 -25.89 69.96 59.20
CA THR A 400 -26.03 70.52 60.55
C THR A 400 -25.77 69.49 61.65
N PHE A 401 -24.95 69.85 62.64
CA PHE A 401 -24.73 69.10 63.88
C PHE A 401 -25.32 69.87 65.07
N LYS A 402 -25.80 69.19 66.12
CA LYS A 402 -26.27 69.82 67.37
C LYS A 402 -25.09 70.35 68.19
N THR A 403 -24.64 71.57 67.89
CA THR A 403 -23.46 72.20 68.52
C THR A 403 -23.81 73.13 69.69
N ASN A 404 -25.07 73.24 70.08
CA ASN A 404 -25.46 74.06 71.23
C ASN A 404 -25.37 73.24 72.55
N PRO A 405 -24.53 73.61 73.53
CA PRO A 405 -24.35 72.86 74.78
C PRO A 405 -25.67 72.57 75.53
N SER A 406 -26.64 73.50 75.49
CA SER A 406 -27.93 73.35 76.18
C SER A 406 -28.77 72.18 75.64
N THR A 407 -28.62 71.81 74.37
CA THR A 407 -29.31 70.64 73.76
C THR A 407 -28.80 69.30 74.31
N HIS A 408 -27.75 69.35 75.13
CA HIS A 408 -27.12 68.21 75.77
C HIS A 408 -27.15 68.30 77.30
N GLY A 409 -27.93 69.23 77.87
CA GLY A 409 -28.02 69.42 79.33
C GLY A 409 -26.81 70.14 79.94
N LEU A 410 -25.94 70.74 79.12
CA LEU A 410 -24.78 71.50 79.57
C LEU A 410 -25.08 73.00 79.66
N SER A 411 -24.45 73.68 80.62
CA SER A 411 -24.53 75.15 80.74
C SER A 411 -23.79 75.85 79.61
N THR A 412 -24.44 76.77 78.92
CA THR A 412 -23.79 77.60 77.87
C THR A 412 -22.77 78.60 78.43
N THR A 413 -22.75 78.82 79.74
CA THR A 413 -21.76 79.70 80.41
C THR A 413 -20.45 78.96 80.64
N PHE A 414 -20.50 77.66 80.92
CA PHE A 414 -19.34 76.88 81.35
C PHE A 414 -18.89 75.84 80.31
N TYR A 415 -19.65 75.66 79.24
CA TYR A 415 -19.31 74.77 78.14
C TYR A 415 -19.49 75.48 76.79
N SER A 416 -18.58 75.23 75.85
CA SER A 416 -18.64 75.82 74.50
C SER A 416 -18.24 74.81 73.42
N TYR A 417 -18.90 74.83 72.26
CA TYR A 417 -18.53 73.97 71.14
C TYR A 417 -17.12 74.27 70.63
N ASN A 418 -16.32 73.23 70.46
CA ASN A 418 -14.96 73.31 69.93
C ASN A 418 -14.93 72.79 68.50
N GLY A 419 -15.09 73.70 67.54
CA GLY A 419 -15.08 73.35 66.11
C GLY A 419 -13.72 72.89 65.58
N THR A 420 -12.61 73.17 66.28
CA THR A 420 -11.26 72.80 65.84
C THR A 420 -10.93 71.34 66.13
N THR A 421 -11.42 70.83 67.26
CA THR A 421 -11.18 69.42 67.67
C THR A 421 -12.34 68.49 67.34
N SER A 422 -13.46 69.04 66.88
CA SER A 422 -14.60 68.27 66.37
C SER A 422 -14.32 67.77 64.96
N GLU A 423 -14.57 66.49 64.72
CA GLU A 423 -14.31 65.80 63.46
C GLU A 423 -15.64 65.62 62.73
N VAL A 424 -16.00 66.66 61.97
CA VAL A 424 -17.33 66.82 61.35
C VAL A 424 -17.29 66.99 59.83
N THR A 425 -16.14 66.70 59.21
CA THR A 425 -15.88 66.99 57.79
C THR A 425 -15.82 65.76 56.89
N ALA A 426 -15.84 64.55 57.46
CA ALA A 426 -15.89 63.31 56.67
C ALA A 426 -17.15 63.27 55.80
N THR A 427 -17.09 62.56 54.68
CA THR A 427 -18.28 62.24 53.88
C THR A 427 -18.90 60.95 54.37
N ILE A 428 -20.22 60.80 54.21
CA ILE A 428 -20.94 59.59 54.60
C ILE A 428 -20.50 58.44 53.68
N ALA A 429 -19.88 57.43 54.26
CA ALA A 429 -19.47 56.20 53.62
C ALA A 429 -20.69 55.30 53.34
N ALA A 430 -20.61 54.55 52.25
CA ALA A 430 -21.70 53.72 51.74
C ALA A 430 -22.05 52.52 52.62
N ASP A 431 -21.08 52.06 53.41
CA ASP A 431 -21.16 50.93 54.36
C ASP A 431 -21.80 51.32 55.70
N GLY A 432 -22.10 52.61 55.89
CA GLY A 432 -22.65 53.16 57.12
C GLY A 432 -21.68 53.24 58.31
N SER A 433 -20.37 53.09 58.06
CA SER A 433 -19.34 53.12 59.10
C SER A 433 -18.98 54.53 59.58
N THR A 434 -19.48 55.58 58.93
CA THR A 434 -19.11 56.96 59.25
C THR A 434 -19.54 57.37 60.66
N VAL A 435 -18.57 57.87 61.42
CA VAL A 435 -18.78 58.44 62.75
C VAL A 435 -18.30 59.90 62.75
N TYR A 436 -19.10 60.80 63.32
CA TYR A 436 -18.76 62.21 63.50
C TYR A 436 -18.60 62.55 64.97
N HIS A 437 -17.67 63.44 65.31
CA HIS A 437 -17.36 63.80 66.69
C HIS A 437 -17.61 65.28 66.93
N VAL A 438 -18.52 65.61 67.86
CA VAL A 438 -18.85 66.97 68.27
C VAL A 438 -18.37 67.18 69.70
N LYS A 439 -17.36 68.04 69.90
CA LYS A 439 -16.66 68.21 71.19
C LYS A 439 -16.98 69.56 71.84
N PHE A 440 -17.15 69.57 73.16
CA PHE A 440 -17.45 70.74 73.99
C PHE A 440 -16.32 71.01 74.99
N ASP A 441 -15.74 72.20 74.96
CA ASP A 441 -14.74 72.67 75.92
C ASP A 441 -15.36 73.10 77.24
N ARG A 442 -14.64 72.94 78.35
CA ARG A 442 -14.98 73.55 79.64
C ARG A 442 -14.38 74.95 79.74
N ALA A 443 -15.09 75.84 80.41
CA ALA A 443 -14.57 77.17 80.74
C ALA A 443 -13.52 77.09 81.85
N VAL A 444 -12.50 77.94 81.76
CA VAL A 444 -11.56 78.20 82.86
C VAL A 444 -12.23 79.11 83.88
N ILE A 445 -12.29 78.65 85.12
CA ILE A 445 -12.80 79.38 86.27
C ILE A 445 -11.64 80.09 86.98
N THR A 446 -11.87 81.35 87.33
CA THR A 446 -10.88 82.22 87.99
C THR A 446 -11.36 82.60 89.39
N PHE A 447 -10.65 82.17 90.43
CA PHE A 447 -10.89 82.57 91.81
C PHE A 447 -9.85 83.59 92.28
N LYS A 448 -10.30 84.81 92.59
CA LYS A 448 -9.44 85.93 93.02
C LYS A 448 -9.60 86.17 94.50
N TYR A 449 -8.53 86.12 95.28
CA TYR A 449 -8.57 86.36 96.72
C TYR A 449 -7.99 87.74 97.02
N LYS A 450 -8.69 88.61 97.77
CA LYS A 450 -8.31 89.99 98.10
C LYS A 450 -8.31 90.27 99.60
N ASN A 451 -7.45 91.16 100.09
CA ASN A 451 -7.46 91.57 101.50
C ASN A 451 -8.55 92.64 101.76
N SER A 452 -9.40 92.45 102.78
CA SER A 452 -10.46 93.42 103.12
C SER A 452 -9.96 94.81 103.51
N ARG A 453 -8.76 94.91 104.11
CA ARG A 453 -8.23 96.17 104.64
C ARG A 453 -7.75 97.15 103.57
N ASN A 454 -7.30 96.67 102.42
CA ASN A 454 -6.64 97.48 101.39
C ASN A 454 -7.00 97.09 99.95
N GLY A 455 -7.86 96.08 99.74
CA GLY A 455 -8.26 95.61 98.42
C GLY A 455 -7.17 94.88 97.62
N SER A 456 -5.98 94.65 98.18
CA SER A 456 -4.87 94.02 97.45
C SER A 456 -5.16 92.55 97.17
N VAL A 457 -4.89 92.08 95.94
CA VAL A 457 -5.00 90.66 95.60
C VAL A 457 -3.95 89.87 96.41
N HIS A 458 -4.42 88.88 97.16
CA HIS A 458 -3.61 87.94 97.91
C HIS A 458 -3.10 86.80 97.02
N THR A 459 -4.00 86.18 96.27
CA THR A 459 -3.66 85.17 95.25
C THR A 459 -4.78 85.07 94.23
N THR A 460 -4.49 84.51 93.05
CA THR A 460 -5.48 84.13 92.05
C THR A 460 -5.22 82.68 91.67
N GLN A 461 -6.28 81.90 91.58
CA GLN A 461 -6.23 80.48 91.25
C GLN A 461 -7.09 80.22 90.01
N TYR A 462 -6.62 79.34 89.14
CA TYR A 462 -7.27 78.98 87.88
C TYR A 462 -7.49 77.47 87.78
N GLY A 463 -8.59 77.06 87.18
CA GLY A 463 -8.86 75.66 86.89
C GLY A 463 -10.10 75.50 86.05
N LEU A 464 -10.29 74.34 85.44
CA LEU A 464 -11.47 74.06 84.62
C LEU A 464 -12.73 73.97 85.52
N TYR A 465 -13.88 74.36 84.97
CA TYR A 465 -15.16 74.27 85.67
C TYR A 465 -15.43 72.84 86.16
N GLY A 466 -15.40 72.63 87.49
CA GLY A 466 -15.56 71.33 88.15
C GLY A 466 -14.26 70.65 88.60
N GLN A 467 -13.08 71.19 88.29
CA GLN A 467 -11.77 70.65 88.70
C GLN A 467 -11.50 70.92 90.19
N THR A 468 -10.88 69.98 90.91
CA THR A 468 -10.50 70.22 92.32
C THR A 468 -9.29 71.15 92.44
N PHE A 469 -9.06 71.78 93.61
CA PHE A 469 -7.84 72.60 93.76
C PHE A 469 -6.60 71.73 93.75
N ALA A 470 -6.65 70.56 94.42
CA ALA A 470 -5.58 69.58 94.40
C ALA A 470 -5.20 69.18 92.95
N GLN A 471 -6.20 68.86 92.10
CA GLN A 471 -5.99 68.56 90.67
C GLN A 471 -5.36 69.71 89.88
N ALA A 472 -5.61 70.95 90.28
CA ALA A 472 -5.01 72.14 89.67
C ALA A 472 -3.71 72.60 90.36
N GLY A 473 -3.16 71.81 91.31
CA GLY A 473 -1.94 72.15 92.04
C GLY A 473 -2.10 73.29 93.05
N TYR A 474 -3.34 73.59 93.46
CA TYR A 474 -3.68 74.62 94.43
C TYR A 474 -4.19 74.02 95.74
N SER A 475 -4.14 74.82 96.80
CA SER A 475 -4.85 74.57 98.04
C SER A 475 -5.68 75.80 98.42
N TRP A 476 -6.69 75.62 99.27
CA TRP A 476 -7.48 76.77 99.73
C TRP A 476 -6.58 77.74 100.53
N PRO A 477 -6.57 79.05 100.25
CA PRO A 477 -5.68 79.97 100.95
C PRO A 477 -5.98 80.06 102.44
N SER A 478 -4.93 80.12 103.27
CA SER A 478 -5.09 80.23 104.72
C SER A 478 -5.81 81.52 105.17
N GLY A 479 -6.71 81.38 106.16
CA GLY A 479 -7.52 82.46 106.72
C GLY A 479 -9.01 82.38 106.35
N ILE A 480 -9.79 83.34 106.84
CA ILE A 480 -11.23 83.43 106.60
C ILE A 480 -11.48 84.22 105.32
N TRP A 481 -12.10 83.61 104.31
CA TRP A 481 -12.36 84.22 103.00
C TRP A 481 -13.86 84.22 102.70
N SER A 482 -14.39 85.30 102.11
CA SER A 482 -15.81 85.47 101.76
C SER A 482 -16.02 85.99 100.36
N ASP A 483 -17.06 85.59 99.63
CA ASP A 483 -17.35 86.20 98.34
C ASP A 483 -17.66 87.72 98.45
N ASP A 484 -17.17 88.50 97.47
CA ASP A 484 -17.28 89.95 97.46
C ASP A 484 -18.69 90.36 97.00
N GLY A 485 -19.63 90.54 97.94
CA GLY A 485 -21.00 91.01 97.63
C GLY A 485 -22.11 90.59 98.60
N ASN A 486 -21.89 89.63 99.50
CA ASN A 486 -22.95 89.12 100.38
C ASN A 486 -22.51 89.03 101.85
N HIS A 487 -22.33 90.17 102.52
CA HIS A 487 -21.91 90.23 103.93
C HIS A 487 -23.01 89.92 104.97
N GLY A 488 -24.19 89.45 104.54
CA GLY A 488 -25.38 89.33 105.40
C GLY A 488 -26.30 88.14 105.17
N GLY A 489 -25.95 87.15 104.34
CA GLY A 489 -26.86 86.07 103.93
C GLY A 489 -26.28 84.66 104.05
N SER A 490 -27.14 83.70 104.34
CA SER A 490 -26.89 82.35 104.90
C SER A 490 -26.23 81.28 104.01
N ASN A 491 -25.44 81.56 102.97
CA ASN A 491 -24.94 80.50 102.09
C ASN A 491 -23.41 80.49 101.98
N TRP A 492 -22.76 79.72 102.87
CA TRP A 492 -21.30 79.55 102.90
C TRP A 492 -20.98 78.08 102.70
N THR A 493 -20.13 77.80 101.72
CA THR A 493 -19.91 76.46 101.18
C THR A 493 -18.56 76.46 100.50
N TYR A 494 -17.61 75.76 101.13
CA TYR A 494 -16.24 75.68 100.64
C TYR A 494 -15.82 74.23 100.64
N LEU A 495 -15.51 73.69 99.47
CA LEU A 495 -14.56 72.60 99.36
C LEU A 495 -13.80 72.72 98.03
N ASP A 496 -12.52 72.39 98.14
CA ASP A 496 -11.57 71.83 97.18
C ASP A 496 -11.90 71.80 95.67
N GLY A 497 -12.37 72.88 95.05
CA GLY A 497 -12.53 72.93 93.59
C GLY A 497 -13.11 74.21 92.97
N PHE A 498 -13.05 74.24 91.64
CA PHE A 498 -13.50 75.31 90.75
C PHE A 498 -14.99 75.19 90.39
N ASN A 499 -15.84 75.08 91.41
CA ASN A 499 -17.30 74.89 91.30
C ASN A 499 -18.06 75.56 92.49
N HIS A 500 -18.06 76.89 92.55
CA HIS A 500 -18.71 77.70 93.59
C HIS A 500 -20.24 77.87 93.43
N ASP A 501 -20.92 77.98 94.58
CA ASP A 501 -22.37 78.00 94.80
C ASP A 501 -23.20 79.05 94.07
N GLN A 502 -22.56 80.14 93.67
CA GLN A 502 -23.13 81.33 93.05
C GLN A 502 -22.38 81.68 91.76
N LEU A 503 -21.74 80.70 91.10
CA LEU A 503 -21.11 80.91 89.80
C LEU A 503 -22.18 81.25 88.74
N GLU A 504 -22.41 82.54 88.53
CA GLU A 504 -23.16 83.07 87.38
C GLU A 504 -22.22 83.46 86.22
N SER A 505 -20.90 83.43 86.46
CA SER A 505 -19.84 83.77 85.50
C SER A 505 -18.60 82.92 85.75
N THR A 506 -17.57 83.01 84.90
CA THR A 506 -16.31 82.26 85.03
C THR A 506 -15.33 82.86 86.03
N SER A 507 -15.69 83.92 86.77
CA SER A 507 -14.81 84.55 87.77
C SER A 507 -15.53 84.84 89.08
N VAL A 508 -14.89 84.49 90.20
CA VAL A 508 -15.37 84.79 91.56
C VAL A 508 -14.28 85.51 92.33
N THR A 509 -14.65 86.51 93.14
CA THR A 509 -13.71 87.22 94.03
C THR A 509 -14.07 86.92 95.48
N PHE A 510 -13.06 86.53 96.26
CA PHE A 510 -13.11 86.32 97.70
C PHE A 510 -12.32 87.41 98.43
N THR A 511 -12.79 87.83 99.61
CA THR A 511 -12.22 88.89 100.45
C THR A 511 -11.89 88.36 101.85
N LYS A 512 -10.70 88.67 102.38
CA LYS A 512 -10.18 88.17 103.67
C LYS A 512 -10.84 88.86 104.87
N TYR A 513 -11.36 88.11 105.84
CA TYR A 513 -11.99 88.62 107.07
C TYR A 513 -11.08 88.47 108.30
N SER A 514 -11.25 89.32 109.33
CA SER A 514 -10.35 89.41 110.52
C SER A 514 -11.05 89.13 111.88
N GLY A 515 -12.11 88.30 111.93
CA GLY A 515 -12.88 87.99 113.14
C GLY A 515 -12.53 86.64 113.79
N GLY A 516 -13.13 86.34 114.97
CA GLY A 516 -13.04 85.02 115.61
C GLY A 516 -13.70 83.94 114.75
N GLY A 517 -12.94 82.92 114.37
CA GLY A 517 -13.36 81.90 113.40
C GLY A 517 -14.08 80.71 114.03
N LYS A 518 -14.97 80.09 113.25
CA LYS A 518 -15.49 78.74 113.50
C LYS A 518 -14.77 77.78 112.56
N THR A 519 -14.45 76.56 113.00
CA THR A 519 -13.77 75.59 112.14
C THR A 519 -14.79 74.69 111.44
N VAL A 520 -14.66 74.48 110.13
CA VAL A 520 -15.38 73.45 109.39
C VAL A 520 -14.37 72.40 108.91
N ILE A 521 -14.61 71.14 109.27
CA ILE A 521 -13.80 70.00 108.86
C ILE A 521 -14.67 69.14 107.96
N GLN A 522 -14.19 68.89 106.73
CA GLN A 522 -14.88 68.05 105.78
C GLN A 522 -14.29 66.64 105.81
N TYR A 523 -15.18 65.67 105.79
CA TYR A 523 -14.86 64.26 105.71
C TYR A 523 -15.43 63.69 104.43
N ILE A 524 -14.62 62.88 103.77
CA ILE A 524 -15.03 62.06 102.65
C ILE A 524 -14.99 60.59 103.04
N GLU A 525 -15.83 59.79 102.42
CA GLU A 525 -15.84 58.35 102.62
C GLU A 525 -14.57 57.71 102.03
N LYS A 526 -13.87 56.85 102.76
CA LYS A 526 -12.73 56.10 102.24
C LYS A 526 -13.16 55.10 101.16
N LEU A 527 -12.30 54.88 100.16
CA LEU A 527 -12.50 53.83 99.16
C LEU A 527 -12.59 52.44 99.79
N ASN A 528 -11.70 52.15 100.74
CA ASN A 528 -11.67 50.92 101.50
C ASN A 528 -11.65 51.24 103.01
N TYR A 529 -12.60 50.69 103.76
CA TYR A 529 -12.65 50.78 105.23
C TYR A 529 -13.00 49.42 105.83
N THR A 530 -12.47 49.13 107.02
CA THR A 530 -12.63 47.82 107.68
C THR A 530 -13.81 47.76 108.66
N SER A 531 -14.37 48.92 109.03
CA SER A 531 -15.51 49.07 109.94
C SER A 531 -16.14 50.46 109.78
N GLU A 532 -17.41 50.64 110.20
CA GLU A 532 -18.11 51.94 110.09
C GLU A 532 -17.42 53.07 110.88
N SER A 533 -16.66 52.74 111.92
CA SER A 533 -15.83 53.70 112.66
C SER A 533 -14.63 54.24 111.88
N ASP A 534 -14.19 53.53 110.84
CA ASP A 534 -13.03 53.85 110.00
C ASP A 534 -13.42 54.44 108.63
N ARG A 535 -14.72 54.61 108.38
CA ARG A 535 -15.29 54.99 107.09
C ARG A 535 -14.85 56.35 106.55
N TRP A 536 -14.39 57.25 107.41
CA TRP A 536 -14.22 58.67 107.08
C TRP A 536 -12.76 59.08 107.14
N GLU A 537 -12.31 59.82 106.15
CA GLU A 537 -11.02 60.52 106.13
C GLU A 537 -11.25 62.03 105.99
N ILE A 538 -10.31 62.83 106.48
CA ILE A 538 -10.40 64.30 106.38
C ILE A 538 -10.04 64.67 104.94
N ALA A 539 -10.90 65.42 104.26
CA ALA A 539 -10.55 66.05 102.99
C ALA A 539 -9.48 67.13 103.26
N ASP A 540 -8.48 67.27 102.39
CA ASP A 540 -7.20 67.96 102.62
C ASP A 540 -7.26 69.43 103.11
N ASN A 541 -8.43 70.05 103.26
CA ASN A 541 -8.59 71.42 103.76
C ASN A 541 -9.59 71.52 104.93
N CYS A 542 -9.09 71.93 106.11
CA CYS A 542 -9.91 72.51 107.18
C CYS A 542 -10.04 74.02 106.96
N THR A 543 -11.24 74.57 107.06
CA THR A 543 -11.46 76.01 106.78
C THR A 543 -12.03 76.73 107.99
N ASP A 544 -11.51 77.93 108.25
CA ASP A 544 -12.10 78.86 109.21
C ASP A 544 -13.21 79.66 108.52
N ALA A 545 -14.44 79.50 109.00
CA ALA A 545 -15.61 80.25 108.56
C ALA A 545 -15.82 81.50 109.42
N PRO A 546 -16.41 82.59 108.88
CA PRO A 546 -16.81 83.75 109.67
C PRO A 546 -17.86 83.37 110.73
N ASN A 547 -18.05 84.23 111.73
CA ASN A 547 -19.15 84.09 112.68
C ASN A 547 -20.51 84.18 111.95
N GLY A 548 -21.22 83.05 111.85
CA GLY A 548 -22.52 82.97 111.18
C GLY A 548 -23.11 81.56 111.15
N SER A 549 -24.12 81.37 110.30
CA SER A 549 -24.66 80.05 109.95
C SER A 549 -23.94 79.49 108.72
N PHE A 550 -23.57 78.22 108.73
CA PHE A 550 -22.97 77.52 107.57
C PHE A 550 -24.01 76.63 106.92
N THR A 551 -24.17 76.73 105.61
CA THR A 551 -25.15 75.91 104.90
C THR A 551 -24.44 74.69 104.34
N VAL A 552 -24.73 73.53 104.90
CA VAL A 552 -24.21 72.27 104.40
C VAL A 552 -24.99 71.91 103.13
N THR A 553 -24.32 71.82 101.98
CA THR A 553 -24.94 71.57 100.67
C THR A 553 -24.38 70.29 100.05
N GLY A 554 -25.17 69.65 99.17
CA GLY A 554 -24.74 68.51 98.36
C GLY A 554 -24.21 68.96 97.00
N LYS A 555 -23.11 69.71 96.97
CA LYS A 555 -22.59 70.35 95.74
C LYS A 555 -21.44 69.64 95.05
N PHE A 556 -20.93 68.60 95.68
CA PHE A 556 -19.93 67.71 95.10
C PHE A 556 -20.54 66.68 94.15
N GLU A 557 -21.82 66.85 93.82
CA GLU A 557 -22.47 66.05 92.79
C GLU A 557 -21.81 66.32 91.42
N PRO A 558 -21.48 65.27 90.66
CA PRO A 558 -21.90 63.90 90.95
C PRO A 558 -20.89 63.08 91.75
N ALA A 559 -19.67 63.58 92.06
CA ALA A 559 -18.58 62.82 92.70
C ALA A 559 -18.86 62.37 94.15
N PHE A 560 -19.46 63.24 94.97
CA PHE A 560 -19.83 62.95 96.35
C PHE A 560 -21.22 63.51 96.68
N SER A 561 -21.97 62.77 97.50
CA SER A 561 -23.23 63.24 98.09
C SER A 561 -23.04 63.64 99.54
N LEU A 562 -23.79 64.64 99.98
CA LEU A 562 -23.83 65.01 101.38
C LEU A 562 -24.48 63.90 102.21
N TYR A 563 -23.77 63.43 103.23
CA TYR A 563 -24.27 62.41 104.17
C TYR A 563 -24.89 63.05 105.41
N GLY A 564 -24.23 64.08 105.96
CA GLY A 564 -24.68 64.76 107.16
C GLY A 564 -23.60 65.58 107.83
N TYR A 565 -23.88 66.06 109.05
CA TYR A 565 -22.93 66.87 109.81
C TYR A 565 -23.00 66.62 111.33
N LYS A 566 -21.92 66.93 112.06
CA LYS A 566 -21.86 66.96 113.53
C LYS A 566 -21.40 68.34 114.01
N ASN A 567 -22.07 68.86 115.04
CA ASN A 567 -21.62 70.04 115.76
C ASN A 567 -20.70 69.60 116.90
N GLY A 568 -19.41 69.90 116.80
CA GLY A 568 -18.35 69.35 117.66
C GLY A 568 -18.41 67.83 117.73
N ASN A 569 -18.27 67.28 118.94
CA ASN A 569 -18.38 65.84 119.21
C ASN A 569 -19.83 65.33 119.35
N GLY A 570 -20.81 66.07 118.82
CA GLY A 570 -22.23 65.73 118.89
C GLY A 570 -22.64 64.53 118.01
N SER A 571 -23.93 64.18 118.08
CA SER A 571 -24.52 63.14 117.23
C SER A 571 -24.58 63.56 115.76
N MET A 572 -24.56 62.58 114.85
CA MET A 572 -24.64 62.81 113.41
C MET A 572 -26.05 63.28 113.01
N ASN A 573 -26.12 64.39 112.28
CA ASN A 573 -27.34 64.92 111.71
C ASN A 573 -27.32 64.62 110.21
N TYR A 574 -28.09 63.62 109.79
CA TYR A 574 -28.19 63.23 108.39
C TYR A 574 -28.97 64.28 107.59
N THR A 575 -28.43 64.70 106.45
CA THR A 575 -29.11 65.61 105.53
C THR A 575 -28.55 65.46 104.13
N THR A 576 -29.40 65.58 103.12
CA THR A 576 -29.06 65.53 101.69
C THR A 576 -29.35 66.86 100.98
N SER A 577 -29.67 67.91 101.73
CA SER A 577 -30.12 69.21 101.21
C SER A 577 -29.44 70.36 101.94
N ASN A 578 -29.49 71.55 101.32
CA ASN A 578 -28.91 72.82 101.79
C ASN A 578 -29.41 73.22 103.19
N LYS A 579 -28.80 72.68 104.25
CA LYS A 579 -29.20 72.93 105.64
C LYS A 579 -28.27 73.94 106.28
N SER A 580 -28.84 75.07 106.69
CA SER A 580 -28.13 76.09 107.45
C SER A 580 -27.98 75.68 108.92
N VAL A 581 -26.74 75.62 109.39
CA VAL A 581 -26.34 75.24 110.75
C VAL A 581 -25.83 76.48 111.45
N SER A 582 -26.52 76.92 112.50
CA SER A 582 -26.12 78.02 113.38
C SER A 582 -25.51 77.49 114.70
N ASN A 583 -24.78 78.35 115.44
CA ASN A 583 -24.26 78.04 116.79
C ASN A 583 -23.28 76.84 116.91
N TYR A 584 -22.38 76.65 115.95
CA TYR A 584 -21.25 75.71 116.06
C TYR A 584 -19.92 76.41 116.37
N THR A 585 -18.98 75.71 117.00
CA THR A 585 -17.55 76.11 117.12
C THR A 585 -16.69 75.33 116.14
N THR A 586 -16.92 74.02 116.05
CA THR A 586 -16.36 73.12 115.03
C THR A 586 -17.51 72.36 114.38
N LEU A 587 -17.59 72.36 113.05
CA LEU A 587 -18.60 71.62 112.29
C LEU A 587 -17.90 70.54 111.46
N HIS A 588 -18.24 69.27 111.70
CA HIS A 588 -17.75 68.15 110.92
C HIS A 588 -18.80 67.83 109.85
N VAL A 589 -18.48 67.99 108.57
CA VAL A 589 -19.37 67.69 107.44
C VAL A 589 -18.90 66.38 106.81
N TYR A 590 -19.81 65.46 106.51
CA TYR A 590 -19.51 64.13 106.01
C TYR A 590 -20.12 63.94 104.62
N ASN A 591 -19.34 63.48 103.65
CA ASN A 591 -19.74 63.28 102.26
C ASN A 591 -19.45 61.84 101.79
N THR A 592 -20.46 61.11 101.34
CA THR A 592 -20.29 59.77 100.76
C THR A 592 -19.73 59.84 99.35
N ARG A 593 -18.88 58.88 98.95
CA ARG A 593 -18.42 58.76 97.57
C ARG A 593 -19.55 58.19 96.73
N ASN A 594 -19.89 58.90 95.68
CA ASN A 594 -20.89 58.42 94.75
C ASN A 594 -20.31 57.34 93.87
N SER A 595 -21.21 56.49 93.40
CA SER A 595 -20.86 55.39 92.50
C SER A 595 -21.39 55.67 91.11
N PHE A 596 -20.56 55.33 90.14
CA PHE A 596 -20.82 55.55 88.72
C PHE A 596 -20.88 54.20 88.00
N ALA A 597 -21.54 54.20 86.85
CA ALA A 597 -21.63 53.03 85.99
C ALA A 597 -20.50 53.02 84.96
N ILE A 598 -19.99 51.83 84.65
CA ILE A 598 -19.18 51.59 83.44
C ILE A 598 -20.10 50.94 82.41
N SER A 599 -20.34 51.62 81.31
CA SER A 599 -21.09 51.13 80.16
C SER A 599 -20.13 50.58 79.11
N TYR A 600 -20.32 49.32 78.74
CA TYR A 600 -19.52 48.65 77.72
C TYR A 600 -20.24 48.72 76.37
N LYS A 601 -19.67 49.46 75.41
CA LYS A 601 -20.21 49.66 74.07
C LYS A 601 -19.58 48.70 73.08
N ASN A 602 -20.42 47.94 72.39
CA ASN A 602 -20.01 47.04 71.33
C ASN A 602 -21.04 47.03 70.18
N CYS A 603 -21.15 48.15 69.45
CA CYS A 603 -22.16 48.47 68.40
C CYS A 603 -23.65 48.37 68.83
N ALA A 604 -23.97 47.55 69.82
CA ALA A 604 -25.12 47.60 70.73
C ALA A 604 -24.60 47.70 72.19
N THR A 605 -25.47 48.09 73.12
CA THR A 605 -25.07 48.27 74.54
C THR A 605 -25.01 46.91 75.22
N VAL A 606 -23.84 46.49 75.71
CA VAL A 606 -23.63 45.17 76.30
C VAL A 606 -23.26 45.34 77.76
N ALA A 607 -24.27 45.30 78.63
CA ALA A 607 -24.18 45.30 80.10
C ALA A 607 -23.52 46.55 80.74
N ASP A 608 -24.17 47.08 81.77
CA ASP A 608 -23.61 48.12 82.64
C ASP A 608 -23.08 47.48 83.93
N THR A 609 -21.83 47.75 84.31
CA THR A 609 -21.37 47.51 85.68
C THR A 609 -21.77 48.70 86.52
N THR A 610 -22.74 48.54 87.41
CA THR A 610 -23.20 49.60 88.31
C THR A 610 -22.46 49.56 89.64
N GLY A 611 -22.06 50.71 90.18
CA GLY A 611 -21.63 50.79 91.58
C GLY A 611 -20.13 50.95 91.83
N VAL A 612 -19.34 51.40 90.83
CA VAL A 612 -17.90 51.68 91.04
C VAL A 612 -17.76 53.07 91.65
N LYS A 613 -17.13 53.18 92.83
CA LYS A 613 -17.00 54.46 93.52
C LYS A 613 -16.03 55.39 92.81
N PHE A 614 -16.28 56.70 92.86
CA PHE A 614 -15.33 57.73 92.43
C PHE A 614 -13.92 57.48 93.02
N GLU A 615 -12.89 57.51 92.18
CA GLU A 615 -11.47 57.19 92.44
C GLU A 615 -11.13 55.71 92.70
N GLN A 616 -12.11 54.79 92.65
CA GLN A 616 -11.84 53.35 92.74
C GLN A 616 -11.12 52.86 91.47
N PRO A 617 -10.06 52.01 91.55
CA PRO A 617 -9.47 51.38 90.38
C PRO A 617 -10.51 50.62 89.55
N LEU A 618 -10.47 50.79 88.23
CA LEU A 618 -11.45 50.19 87.33
C LEU A 618 -11.35 48.66 87.36
N PRO A 619 -12.45 47.95 87.65
CA PRO A 619 -12.45 46.50 87.70
C PRO A 619 -12.28 45.90 86.31
N THR A 620 -11.40 44.89 86.17
CA THR A 620 -11.27 44.13 84.92
C THR A 620 -12.59 43.43 84.59
N PRO A 621 -13.13 43.60 83.36
CA PRO A 621 -14.34 42.89 82.97
C PRO A 621 -14.09 41.38 82.96
N THR A 622 -15.00 40.61 83.56
CA THR A 622 -14.94 39.13 83.60
C THR A 622 -15.60 38.46 82.41
N PHE A 623 -16.08 39.25 81.45
CA PHE A 623 -16.75 38.80 80.23
C PHE A 623 -15.99 39.29 78.99
N THR A 624 -16.02 38.47 77.95
CA THR A 624 -15.69 38.92 76.59
C THR A 624 -16.98 39.47 75.97
N PRO A 625 -16.99 40.68 75.37
CA PRO A 625 -18.20 41.21 74.76
C PRO A 625 -18.70 40.28 73.66
N GLY A 626 -20.02 40.05 73.62
CA GLY A 626 -20.66 39.33 72.52
C GLY A 626 -20.52 40.15 71.25
N LYS A 627 -20.00 39.54 70.19
CA LYS A 627 -19.78 40.17 68.87
C LYS A 627 -21.04 40.88 68.36
N PRO A 628 -20.93 42.08 67.75
CA PRO A 628 -22.09 42.75 67.16
C PRO A 628 -22.78 41.91 66.08
N ASP A 629 -24.12 41.99 66.00
CA ASP A 629 -24.91 41.25 65.00
C ASP A 629 -24.57 41.63 63.54
N ASN A 630 -23.96 42.81 63.34
CA ASN A 630 -23.53 43.34 62.05
C ASN A 630 -22.03 43.15 61.78
N VAL A 631 -21.33 42.37 62.60
CA VAL A 631 -19.91 42.05 62.42
C VAL A 631 -19.78 40.55 62.22
N ASP A 632 -19.07 40.15 61.15
CA ASP A 632 -18.96 38.75 60.77
C ASP A 632 -18.27 37.89 61.83
N SER A 633 -18.70 36.62 61.94
CA SER A 633 -18.34 35.71 63.04
C SER A 633 -16.84 35.48 63.26
N ASP A 634 -16.00 35.83 62.29
CA ASP A 634 -14.54 35.62 62.28
C ASP A 634 -13.68 36.86 62.63
N TYR A 635 -14.28 38.04 62.85
CA TYR A 635 -13.58 39.19 63.46
C TYR A 635 -13.03 38.88 64.86
N VAL A 636 -11.87 39.43 65.22
CA VAL A 636 -11.18 39.14 66.49
C VAL A 636 -11.32 40.32 67.46
N PHE A 637 -11.69 40.04 68.72
CA PHE A 637 -11.75 41.05 69.78
C PHE A 637 -10.35 41.40 70.26
N VAL A 638 -9.98 42.68 70.16
CA VAL A 638 -8.61 43.16 70.45
C VAL A 638 -8.51 43.83 71.82
N GLY A 639 -9.61 44.37 72.34
CA GLY A 639 -9.63 44.98 73.68
C GLY A 639 -10.65 46.11 73.83
N TRP A 640 -10.62 46.73 75.02
CA TRP A 640 -11.48 47.86 75.38
C TRP A 640 -10.72 49.18 75.33
N TYR A 641 -11.34 50.19 74.75
CA TYR A 641 -10.76 51.53 74.56
C TYR A 641 -11.63 52.61 75.21
N ARG A 642 -11.00 53.70 75.67
CA ARG A 642 -11.68 54.87 76.27
C ARG A 642 -12.42 55.71 75.23
N ASP A 643 -11.98 55.60 73.99
CA ASP A 643 -12.49 56.30 72.83
C ASP A 643 -12.90 55.32 71.71
N PRO A 644 -13.88 55.67 70.88
CA PRO A 644 -14.36 54.89 69.75
C PRO A 644 -13.38 54.88 68.58
N ASP A 645 -12.41 55.80 68.54
CA ASP A 645 -11.34 55.83 67.54
C ASP A 645 -10.28 54.75 67.85
N PHE A 646 -10.46 54.05 68.97
CA PHE A 646 -9.62 52.97 69.46
C PHE A 646 -8.14 53.37 69.60
N ILE A 647 -7.91 54.61 70.04
CA ILE A 647 -6.59 55.20 70.24
C ILE A 647 -6.08 54.87 71.65
N THR A 648 -6.91 55.09 72.66
CA THR A 648 -6.53 55.00 74.08
C THR A 648 -7.08 53.71 74.71
N PRO A 649 -6.25 52.67 74.89
CA PRO A 649 -6.70 51.44 75.54
C PRO A 649 -7.01 51.69 77.02
N VAL A 650 -8.03 51.02 77.55
CA VAL A 650 -8.34 51.05 78.99
C VAL A 650 -7.31 50.22 79.75
N LYS A 651 -6.67 50.80 80.77
CA LYS A 651 -5.73 50.08 81.64
C LYS A 651 -6.45 49.59 82.89
N TRP A 652 -7.04 48.41 82.79
CA TRP A 652 -7.78 47.80 83.90
C TRP A 652 -6.90 47.60 85.14
N GLY A 653 -7.39 48.00 86.31
CA GLY A 653 -6.67 47.95 87.58
C GLY A 653 -5.68 49.11 87.83
N GLU A 654 -5.30 49.87 86.81
CA GLU A 654 -4.44 51.05 86.94
C GLU A 654 -5.25 52.35 86.90
N ASP A 655 -6.15 52.46 85.93
CA ASP A 655 -7.00 53.64 85.82
C ASP A 655 -8.07 53.65 86.94
N THR A 656 -8.53 54.84 87.35
CA THR A 656 -9.58 54.99 88.37
C THR A 656 -10.93 55.48 87.79
N MET A 657 -12.00 55.30 88.55
CA MET A 657 -13.35 55.71 88.15
C MET A 657 -13.51 57.24 88.25
N PRO A 658 -13.85 57.92 87.14
CA PRO A 658 -14.05 59.37 87.14
C PRO A 658 -15.35 59.75 87.85
N ALA A 659 -15.55 61.06 88.07
CA ALA A 659 -16.78 61.62 88.62
C ALA A 659 -17.92 61.65 87.57
N ALA A 660 -18.06 60.59 86.78
CA ALA A 660 -19.07 60.43 85.76
C ALA A 660 -19.20 58.95 85.40
N ASN A 661 -20.32 58.58 84.77
CA ASN A 661 -20.42 57.27 84.14
C ASN A 661 -19.35 57.16 83.05
N LEU A 662 -18.64 56.04 83.01
CA LEU A 662 -17.59 55.77 82.04
C LEU A 662 -18.15 54.94 80.90
N VAL A 663 -17.78 55.24 79.67
CA VAL A 663 -18.09 54.40 78.50
C VAL A 663 -16.79 53.86 77.92
N VAL A 664 -16.76 52.55 77.64
CA VAL A 664 -15.61 51.88 76.99
C VAL A 664 -16.06 51.16 75.72
N TYR A 665 -15.23 51.15 74.69
CA TYR A 665 -15.56 50.67 73.35
C TYR A 665 -14.78 49.40 73.02
N ALA A 666 -15.49 48.37 72.55
CA ALA A 666 -14.88 47.12 72.10
C ALA A 666 -14.29 47.28 70.70
N LYS A 667 -12.98 47.03 70.55
CA LYS A 667 -12.33 46.99 69.23
C LYS A 667 -12.37 45.58 68.65
N TRP A 668 -12.87 45.46 67.44
CA TRP A 668 -12.83 44.23 66.64
C TRP A 668 -12.05 44.47 65.36
N LEU A 669 -11.12 43.57 65.03
CA LEU A 669 -10.40 43.62 63.75
C LEU A 669 -10.94 42.57 62.78
N PRO A 670 -11.12 42.92 61.49
CA PRO A 670 -11.39 41.92 60.45
C PRO A 670 -10.24 40.90 60.40
N PRO A 671 -10.53 39.62 60.11
CA PRO A 671 -9.48 38.64 59.93
C PRO A 671 -8.69 38.94 58.65
N VAL A 672 -7.39 38.64 58.67
CA VAL A 672 -6.55 38.63 57.48
C VAL A 672 -6.86 37.36 56.67
N LYS A 673 -7.12 37.52 55.38
CA LYS A 673 -7.34 36.45 54.41
C LYS A 673 -6.13 36.36 53.48
N THR A 674 -5.76 35.14 53.10
CA THR A 674 -4.63 34.89 52.20
C THR A 674 -5.13 34.33 50.87
N VAL A 675 -4.56 34.80 49.77
CA VAL A 675 -4.70 34.23 48.43
C VAL A 675 -3.36 33.63 48.02
N THR A 676 -3.35 32.34 47.73
CA THR A 676 -2.16 31.54 47.38
C THR A 676 -2.27 31.10 45.93
N TYR A 677 -1.23 31.34 45.14
CA TYR A 677 -1.13 30.84 43.77
C TYR A 677 -0.23 29.60 43.74
N HIS A 678 -0.76 28.52 43.20
CA HIS A 678 -0.16 27.20 43.08
C HIS A 678 0.14 26.88 41.62
N MET A 679 1.30 26.30 41.37
CA MET A 679 1.74 25.81 40.08
C MET A 679 0.86 24.62 39.62
N ASN A 680 0.27 23.86 40.54
CA ASN A 680 -0.53 22.66 40.30
C ASN A 680 0.21 21.62 39.43
N ASP A 681 1.51 21.45 39.64
CA ASP A 681 2.35 20.46 38.94
C ASP A 681 2.63 19.19 39.76
N GLY A 682 2.06 19.09 40.96
CA GLY A 682 2.31 17.99 41.88
C GLY A 682 3.69 18.05 42.55
N SER A 683 4.43 19.15 42.39
CA SER A 683 5.69 19.37 43.09
C SER A 683 5.48 19.68 44.58
N ALA A 684 6.52 19.47 45.39
CA ALA A 684 6.49 19.82 46.81
C ALA A 684 6.56 21.35 47.04
N ASP A 685 7.05 22.12 46.05
CA ASP A 685 7.21 23.57 46.08
C ASP A 685 6.18 24.25 45.15
N ASP A 686 4.92 23.89 45.32
CA ASP A 686 3.82 24.28 44.45
C ASP A 686 3.48 25.79 44.50
N VAL A 687 3.80 26.47 45.61
CA VAL A 687 3.37 27.85 45.81
C VAL A 687 4.30 28.87 45.13
N ILE A 688 3.75 29.66 44.21
CA ILE A 688 4.49 30.69 43.48
C ILE A 688 4.28 32.12 44.00
N ALA A 689 3.16 32.42 44.65
CA ALA A 689 2.86 33.75 45.22
C ALA A 689 1.82 33.68 46.34
N LYS A 690 1.94 34.58 47.32
CA LYS A 690 0.93 34.79 48.39
C LYS A 690 0.62 36.27 48.58
N TYR A 691 -0.67 36.60 48.65
CA TYR A 691 -1.17 37.94 48.95
C TYR A 691 -2.06 37.86 50.19
N SER A 692 -1.99 38.81 51.13
CA SER A 692 -2.93 38.86 52.25
C SER A 692 -3.55 40.24 52.45
N VAL A 693 -4.85 40.24 52.70
CA VAL A 693 -5.70 41.44 52.84
C VAL A 693 -6.68 41.27 54.00
N PHE A 694 -7.24 42.34 54.54
CA PHE A 694 -8.33 42.17 55.49
C PHE A 694 -9.61 41.72 54.77
N LYS A 695 -10.44 40.97 55.47
CA LYS A 695 -11.76 40.58 54.96
C LYS A 695 -12.58 41.83 54.56
N TYR A 696 -13.25 41.76 53.41
CA TYR A 696 -13.96 42.83 52.70
C TYR A 696 -13.12 43.85 51.94
N ASP A 697 -11.79 43.87 52.13
CA ASP A 697 -10.92 44.63 51.24
C ASP A 697 -10.77 43.90 49.91
N THR A 698 -10.30 44.63 48.89
CA THR A 698 -9.94 44.08 47.59
C THR A 698 -8.47 43.64 47.58
N LEU A 699 -8.13 42.70 46.71
CA LEU A 699 -6.72 42.34 46.47
C LEU A 699 -5.91 43.53 45.94
N SER A 700 -6.54 44.42 45.16
CA SER A 700 -5.93 45.67 44.69
C SER A 700 -5.42 46.58 45.82
N GLU A 701 -5.92 46.39 47.05
CA GLU A 701 -5.55 47.14 48.24
C GLU A 701 -4.74 46.31 49.26
N HIS A 702 -3.90 45.38 48.81
CA HIS A 702 -3.24 44.45 49.73
C HIS A 702 -2.16 45.05 50.65
N HIS A 703 -2.11 44.57 51.90
CA HIS A 703 -1.16 45.02 52.94
C HIS A 703 0.04 44.06 53.13
N TYR A 704 -0.05 42.84 52.61
CA TYR A 704 1.03 41.84 52.70
C TYR A 704 1.28 41.14 51.37
N LYS A 705 2.54 41.05 50.96
CA LYS A 705 2.99 40.24 49.81
C LYS A 705 4.06 39.27 50.28
N ASN A 706 3.88 37.97 50.02
CA ASN A 706 4.80 36.89 50.42
C ASN A 706 5.19 36.92 51.91
N GLY A 707 4.28 37.37 52.78
CA GLY A 707 4.51 37.46 54.24
C GLY A 707 5.19 38.74 54.73
N GLU A 708 5.56 39.66 53.83
CA GLU A 708 6.12 40.97 54.20
C GLU A 708 4.99 42.00 54.36
N TYR A 709 4.94 42.66 55.52
CA TYR A 709 3.98 43.74 55.82
C TYR A 709 4.42 45.07 55.23
N SER A 710 3.47 45.80 54.64
CA SER A 710 3.65 47.20 54.25
C SER A 710 2.56 48.06 54.89
N GLU A 711 2.97 49.16 55.54
CA GLU A 711 2.03 50.18 56.06
C GLU A 711 1.35 50.98 54.93
N THR A 712 1.91 50.94 53.72
CA THR A 712 1.31 51.55 52.51
C THR A 712 0.70 50.49 51.61
N VAL A 713 -0.53 50.75 51.16
CA VAL A 713 -1.25 49.92 50.19
C VAL A 713 -0.45 49.82 48.89
N SER A 714 -0.08 48.60 48.49
CA SER A 714 0.59 48.32 47.22
C SER A 714 -0.41 47.80 46.21
N SER A 715 -0.38 48.34 44.98
CA SER A 715 -1.27 47.90 43.91
C SER A 715 -1.01 46.44 43.54
N TYR A 716 -2.07 45.63 43.50
CA TYR A 716 -2.01 44.26 43.03
C TYR A 716 -1.50 44.15 41.58
N THR A 717 -0.61 43.19 41.36
CA THR A 717 -0.26 42.69 40.03
C THR A 717 -0.38 41.17 40.02
N LEU A 718 -1.04 40.64 38.97
CA LEU A 718 -1.11 39.19 38.74
C LEU A 718 0.32 38.63 38.69
N PRO A 719 0.58 37.45 39.28
CA PRO A 719 1.86 36.76 39.09
C PRO A 719 2.16 36.61 37.59
N ALA A 720 3.44 36.65 37.22
CA ALA A 720 3.83 36.32 35.85
C ALA A 720 3.33 34.91 35.52
N ASN A 721 2.84 34.70 34.29
CA ASN A 721 2.40 33.39 33.84
C ASN A 721 3.53 32.37 34.09
N PRO A 722 3.26 31.29 34.85
CA PRO A 722 4.28 30.30 35.16
C PRO A 722 4.68 29.54 33.89
N THR A 723 5.87 28.94 33.91
CA THR A 723 6.37 28.09 32.81
C THR A 723 6.68 26.69 33.35
N ARG A 724 6.28 25.66 32.60
CA ARG A 724 6.54 24.24 32.89
C ARG A 724 7.07 23.57 31.63
N ASP A 725 8.25 22.97 31.70
CA ASP A 725 8.86 22.29 30.56
C ASP A 725 7.96 21.18 30.03
N GLY A 726 7.74 21.14 28.71
CA GLY A 726 6.86 20.15 28.07
C GLY A 726 5.35 20.44 28.18
N TYR A 727 4.93 21.57 28.77
CA TYR A 727 3.51 21.91 28.94
C TYR A 727 3.20 23.37 28.57
N THR A 728 1.98 23.64 28.11
CA THR A 728 1.45 24.97 27.81
C THR A 728 0.52 25.46 28.94
N PHE A 729 0.75 26.66 29.46
CA PHE A 729 -0.09 27.28 30.49
C PHE A 729 -1.45 27.74 29.91
N LYS A 730 -2.55 27.29 30.52
CA LYS A 730 -3.93 27.53 30.04
C LYS A 730 -4.74 28.51 30.89
N GLY A 731 -4.17 29.04 31.97
CA GLY A 731 -4.82 30.01 32.85
C GLY A 731 -4.86 29.61 34.32
N TRP A 732 -5.49 30.47 35.12
CA TRP A 732 -5.65 30.33 36.57
C TRP A 732 -7.07 29.85 36.90
N TYR A 733 -7.20 29.01 37.93
CA TYR A 733 -8.46 28.38 38.35
C TYR A 733 -8.62 28.46 39.87
N THR A 734 -9.85 28.51 40.40
CA THR A 734 -10.13 28.62 41.85
C THR A 734 -10.23 27.28 42.57
N ASP A 735 -10.02 26.17 41.85
CA ASP A 735 -10.04 24.78 42.33
C ASP A 735 -8.87 23.97 41.74
N ALA A 736 -8.42 22.93 42.46
CA ALA A 736 -7.24 22.14 42.08
C ALA A 736 -7.49 21.29 40.83
N GLU A 737 -8.73 20.86 40.65
CA GLU A 737 -9.25 20.11 39.51
C GLU A 737 -9.35 20.96 38.23
N CYS A 738 -9.10 22.27 38.33
CA CYS A 738 -9.11 23.22 37.23
C CYS A 738 -10.44 23.23 36.45
N THR A 739 -11.54 23.23 37.19
CA THR A 739 -12.93 23.25 36.70
C THR A 739 -13.64 24.60 36.90
N LYS A 740 -13.02 25.57 37.56
CA LYS A 740 -13.57 26.92 37.80
C LYS A 740 -12.55 27.98 37.42
N PRO A 741 -12.61 28.56 36.20
CA PRO A 741 -11.64 29.54 35.77
C PRO A 741 -11.69 30.82 36.62
N LEU A 742 -10.52 31.41 36.87
CA LEU A 742 -10.40 32.67 37.58
C LEU A 742 -10.91 33.82 36.68
N VAL A 743 -11.84 34.61 37.20
CA VAL A 743 -12.41 35.76 36.48
C VAL A 743 -11.44 36.94 36.52
N ASP A 744 -11.27 37.64 35.40
CA ASP A 744 -10.30 38.75 35.25
C ASP A 744 -10.46 39.89 36.27
N ASP A 745 -11.67 40.13 36.79
CA ASP A 745 -11.95 41.20 37.77
C ASP A 745 -11.65 40.78 39.24
N PHE A 746 -11.15 39.57 39.48
CA PHE A 746 -10.93 39.01 40.82
C PHE A 746 -10.17 39.98 41.75
N ALA A 747 -9.18 40.70 41.23
CA ALA A 747 -8.38 41.66 41.99
C ALA A 747 -9.18 42.82 42.62
N ASN A 748 -10.31 43.18 42.02
CA ASN A 748 -11.16 44.31 42.44
C ASN A 748 -12.42 43.87 43.19
N THR A 749 -12.60 42.57 43.39
CA THR A 749 -13.72 42.01 44.16
C THR A 749 -13.36 41.90 45.65
N GLN A 750 -14.37 41.98 46.52
CA GLN A 750 -14.17 41.86 47.95
C GLN A 750 -13.79 40.43 48.34
N ILE A 751 -12.81 40.28 49.23
CA ILE A 751 -12.48 38.98 49.82
C ILE A 751 -13.48 38.66 50.94
N VAL A 752 -14.55 37.96 50.56
CA VAL A 752 -15.76 37.72 51.38
C VAL A 752 -15.97 36.28 51.84
N LYS A 753 -15.06 35.35 51.50
CA LYS A 753 -15.20 33.92 51.83
C LYS A 753 -15.43 33.75 53.35
N THR A 754 -16.51 33.07 53.71
CA THR A 754 -16.89 32.81 55.11
C THR A 754 -15.92 31.80 55.75
N GLY A 755 -15.44 32.08 56.96
CA GLY A 755 -14.51 31.20 57.71
C GLY A 755 -13.02 31.54 57.52
N LEU A 756 -12.10 30.89 58.23
CA LEU A 756 -10.65 31.21 58.22
C LEU A 756 -9.89 30.78 56.94
N ALA A 757 -10.57 30.13 55.99
CA ALA A 757 -9.95 29.63 54.77
C ALA A 757 -9.59 30.78 53.80
N GLY A 758 -8.40 30.69 53.21
CA GLY A 758 -7.97 31.55 52.12
C GLY A 758 -8.56 31.15 50.75
N TRP A 759 -8.04 31.78 49.71
CA TRP A 759 -8.25 31.37 48.32
C TRP A 759 -7.00 30.67 47.82
N ASP A 760 -7.18 29.51 47.22
CA ASP A 760 -6.12 28.77 46.54
C ASP A 760 -6.43 28.83 45.05
N ILE A 761 -5.49 29.37 44.28
CA ILE A 761 -5.60 29.58 42.83
C ILE A 761 -4.58 28.67 42.17
N TYR A 762 -5.00 27.86 41.20
CA TYR A 762 -4.20 26.80 40.58
C TYR A 762 -3.95 27.09 39.10
N ALA A 763 -2.73 26.83 38.64
CA ALA A 763 -2.41 26.90 37.22
C ALA A 763 -2.90 25.65 36.48
N LYS A 764 -3.43 25.81 35.26
CA LYS A 764 -3.80 24.69 34.38
C LYS A 764 -2.74 24.50 33.29
N TRP A 765 -2.42 23.24 33.01
CA TRP A 765 -1.40 22.82 32.05
C TRP A 765 -1.97 21.90 30.97
N GLU A 766 -1.48 22.03 29.74
CA GLU A 766 -1.74 21.12 28.62
C GLU A 766 -0.41 20.53 28.14
N SER A 767 -0.30 19.20 28.01
CA SER A 767 0.95 18.52 27.61
C SER A 767 1.32 18.79 26.14
N ASN A 768 2.60 18.94 25.87
CA ASN A 768 3.15 19.14 24.52
C ASN A 768 3.76 17.88 23.90
N GLU A 769 3.82 16.74 24.62
CA GLU A 769 4.51 15.51 24.17
C GLU A 769 3.64 14.60 23.27
N SER A 770 4.27 14.03 22.23
CA SER A 770 3.71 12.98 21.38
C SER A 770 4.14 11.59 21.88
N THR A 771 3.33 10.57 21.62
CA THR A 771 3.62 9.16 21.93
C THR A 771 3.49 8.31 20.66
N THR A 772 4.14 7.16 20.65
CA THR A 772 4.13 6.20 19.53
C THR A 772 3.03 5.17 19.72
N VAL A 773 2.33 4.85 18.63
CA VAL A 773 1.45 3.69 18.56
C VAL A 773 2.20 2.54 17.92
N ASP A 774 2.36 1.46 18.66
CA ASP A 774 3.02 0.23 18.24
C ASP A 774 1.97 -0.79 17.76
N SER A 775 2.34 -1.69 16.85
CA SER A 775 1.44 -2.74 16.35
C SER A 775 1.91 -4.14 16.74
N GLU A 776 0.96 -5.05 16.93
CA GLU A 776 1.19 -6.48 17.14
C GLU A 776 0.33 -7.30 16.19
N LEU A 777 0.89 -8.36 15.60
CA LEU A 777 0.24 -9.17 14.56
C LEU A 777 -0.27 -10.48 15.16
N TYR A 778 -1.52 -10.86 14.90
CA TYR A 778 -2.14 -12.07 15.44
C TYR A 778 -2.89 -12.86 14.38
N VAL A 779 -2.98 -14.19 14.56
CA VAL A 779 -3.97 -14.99 13.84
C VAL A 779 -5.35 -14.73 14.46
N LYS A 780 -6.38 -14.56 13.63
CA LYS A 780 -7.75 -14.30 14.07
C LYS A 780 -8.22 -15.36 15.08
N GLY A 781 -8.47 -14.94 16.32
CA GLY A 781 -8.87 -15.83 17.42
C GLY A 781 -7.77 -16.78 17.96
N GLY A 782 -6.50 -16.54 17.62
CA GLY A 782 -5.37 -17.40 17.95
C GLY A 782 -4.12 -16.66 18.44
N ASP A 783 -2.97 -17.31 18.29
CA ASP A 783 -1.66 -16.86 18.80
C ASP A 783 -1.04 -15.71 17.96
N GLN A 784 -0.05 -15.04 18.56
CA GLN A 784 0.72 -13.97 17.93
C GLN A 784 1.58 -14.51 16.76
N ILE A 785 1.69 -13.74 15.69
CA ILE A 785 2.53 -14.06 14.53
C ILE A 785 3.93 -13.52 14.79
N LEU A 786 4.90 -14.43 14.96
CA LEU A 786 6.31 -14.09 15.26
C LEU A 786 7.25 -14.31 14.06
N GLY A 787 6.75 -14.83 12.95
CA GLY A 787 7.53 -15.16 11.76
C GLY A 787 6.70 -15.86 10.68
N TYR A 788 7.32 -16.10 9.52
CA TYR A 788 6.71 -16.79 8.38
C TYR A 788 7.75 -17.66 7.64
N TYR A 789 7.30 -18.66 6.87
CA TYR A 789 8.17 -19.40 5.97
C TYR A 789 8.28 -18.68 4.62
N ASP A 790 9.48 -18.50 4.09
CA ASP A 790 9.73 -17.85 2.81
C ASP A 790 9.40 -18.76 1.60
N GLU A 791 9.63 -18.24 0.39
CA GLU A 791 9.37 -18.93 -0.88
C GLU A 791 10.15 -20.24 -1.07
N ASN A 792 11.25 -20.43 -0.32
CA ASN A 792 12.10 -21.63 -0.37
C ASN A 792 11.80 -22.60 0.78
N GLY A 793 10.85 -22.27 1.67
CA GLY A 793 10.51 -23.08 2.84
C GLY A 793 11.43 -22.87 4.05
N GLU A 794 12.24 -21.81 4.09
CA GLU A 794 13.04 -21.43 5.26
C GLU A 794 12.26 -20.50 6.21
N TRP A 795 12.49 -20.61 7.52
CA TRP A 795 11.79 -19.80 8.53
C TRP A 795 12.43 -18.41 8.71
N VAL A 796 11.62 -17.36 8.60
CA VAL A 796 12.00 -15.95 8.80
C VAL A 796 11.29 -15.40 10.04
N GLU A 797 12.05 -14.88 11.00
CA GLU A 797 11.52 -14.23 12.21
C GLU A 797 11.17 -12.76 11.92
N LEU A 798 10.01 -12.28 12.38
CA LEU A 798 9.58 -10.89 12.21
C LEU A 798 10.17 -10.03 13.34
N ASP A 799 10.99 -9.04 12.99
CA ASP A 799 11.56 -8.10 13.98
C ASP A 799 10.54 -7.03 14.37
N ALA A 800 10.49 -6.66 15.65
CA ALA A 800 9.55 -5.68 16.17
C ALA A 800 9.77 -4.28 15.56
N SER A 801 10.99 -3.98 15.08
CA SER A 801 11.30 -2.72 14.39
C SER A 801 10.69 -2.59 12.99
N ASP A 802 10.30 -3.71 12.39
CA ASP A 802 9.76 -3.77 11.02
C ASP A 802 8.23 -3.66 11.00
N LEU A 803 7.61 -3.62 12.19
CA LEU A 803 6.17 -3.44 12.37
C LEU A 803 5.79 -1.95 12.20
N PRO A 804 4.63 -1.64 11.61
CA PRO A 804 4.21 -0.26 11.42
C PRO A 804 4.02 0.44 12.77
N THR A 805 4.63 1.62 12.89
CA THR A 805 4.49 2.53 14.03
C THR A 805 4.08 3.91 13.53
N VAL A 806 3.33 4.66 14.35
CA VAL A 806 2.93 6.03 14.02
C VAL A 806 2.93 6.91 15.26
N GLU A 807 3.49 8.12 15.15
CA GLU A 807 3.53 9.10 16.23
C GLU A 807 2.32 10.02 16.19
N GLY A 808 1.73 10.30 17.36
CA GLY A 808 0.67 11.31 17.50
C GLY A 808 0.48 11.74 18.96
N LYS A 809 -0.45 12.66 19.20
CA LYS A 809 -0.79 13.14 20.55
C LYS A 809 -1.97 12.36 21.12
N VAL A 810 -2.08 12.32 22.44
CA VAL A 810 -3.25 11.74 23.13
C VAL A 810 -4.53 12.41 22.61
N GLY A 811 -5.46 11.60 22.09
CA GLY A 811 -6.69 12.04 21.42
C GLY A 811 -6.63 12.11 19.89
N ASP A 812 -5.44 12.02 19.26
CA ASP A 812 -5.32 11.91 17.81
C ASP A 812 -5.80 10.53 17.34
N VAL A 813 -6.50 10.50 16.20
CA VAL A 813 -6.84 9.26 15.49
C VAL A 813 -5.77 9.03 14.43
N VAL A 814 -5.07 7.90 14.54
CA VAL A 814 -4.00 7.51 13.63
C VAL A 814 -4.37 6.22 12.89
N THR A 815 -3.92 6.09 11.64
CA THR A 815 -4.22 4.93 10.80
C THR A 815 -2.94 4.14 10.51
N LEU A 816 -2.95 2.85 10.83
CA LEU A 816 -1.88 1.92 10.54
C LEU A 816 -2.29 1.04 9.36
N LYS A 817 -1.43 0.91 8.35
CA LYS A 817 -1.61 -0.03 7.25
C LYS A 817 -1.09 -1.40 7.67
N ALA A 818 -1.88 -2.45 7.52
CA ALA A 818 -1.45 -3.81 7.81
C ALA A 818 -0.28 -4.21 6.87
N PRO A 819 0.84 -4.76 7.40
CA PRO A 819 1.94 -5.25 6.59
C PRO A 819 1.54 -6.51 5.81
N GLU A 820 2.11 -6.70 4.62
CA GLU A 820 1.93 -7.92 3.84
C GLU A 820 2.81 -9.04 4.42
N ILE A 821 2.20 -10.17 4.80
CA ILE A 821 2.90 -11.32 5.38
C ILE A 821 2.59 -12.57 4.54
N PRO A 822 3.59 -13.26 3.98
CA PRO A 822 3.37 -14.50 3.24
C PRO A 822 2.63 -15.56 4.06
N GLY A 823 1.56 -16.14 3.50
CA GLY A 823 0.73 -17.15 4.16
C GLY A 823 -0.34 -16.62 5.11
N TYR A 824 -0.47 -15.30 5.27
CA TYR A 824 -1.44 -14.65 6.14
C TYR A 824 -2.17 -13.51 5.40
N LEU A 825 -3.49 -13.43 5.55
CA LEU A 825 -4.32 -12.37 4.95
C LEU A 825 -4.84 -11.44 6.05
N PRO A 826 -4.60 -10.12 6.00
CA PRO A 826 -5.10 -9.22 7.03
C PRO A 826 -6.63 -9.22 7.03
N VAL A 827 -7.23 -9.32 8.22
CA VAL A 827 -8.69 -9.20 8.41
C VAL A 827 -9.14 -7.81 7.97
N GLU A 828 -8.35 -6.79 8.29
CA GLU A 828 -8.54 -5.41 7.89
C GLU A 828 -7.22 -4.81 7.38
N MET A 829 -7.23 -4.19 6.19
CA MET A 829 -6.05 -3.59 5.55
C MET A 829 -5.56 -2.32 6.25
N TYR A 830 -6.45 -1.63 6.95
CA TYR A 830 -6.16 -0.40 7.69
C TYR A 830 -6.86 -0.49 9.04
N VAL A 831 -6.11 -0.29 10.12
CA VAL A 831 -6.64 -0.25 11.48
C VAL A 831 -6.42 1.15 12.02
N THR A 832 -7.49 1.76 12.53
CA THR A 832 -7.43 3.07 13.19
C THR A 832 -7.31 2.90 14.70
N HIS A 833 -6.57 3.81 15.34
CA HIS A 833 -6.42 3.83 16.80
C HIS A 833 -6.48 5.26 17.30
N THR A 834 -7.19 5.47 18.41
CA THR A 834 -7.16 6.74 19.12
C THR A 834 -6.10 6.65 20.20
N ILE A 835 -5.14 7.55 20.16
CA ILE A 835 -3.98 7.53 21.08
C ILE A 835 -4.45 7.84 22.51
N ASN A 836 -4.11 6.96 23.45
CA ASN A 836 -4.46 7.06 24.87
C ASN A 836 -3.19 7.28 25.73
N GLU A 837 -3.38 7.58 27.03
CA GLU A 837 -2.27 7.89 27.95
C GLU A 837 -1.43 6.68 28.38
N THR A 838 -1.97 5.45 28.30
CA THR A 838 -1.33 4.26 28.92
C THR A 838 -1.33 2.99 28.08
N ASP A 839 -2.03 2.95 26.94
CA ASP A 839 -2.09 1.77 26.06
C ASP A 839 -2.25 2.19 24.59
N ASN A 840 -1.14 2.10 23.85
CA ASN A 840 -1.03 2.49 22.45
C ASN A 840 -0.56 1.32 21.58
N THR A 841 -0.96 0.09 21.93
CA THR A 841 -0.66 -1.10 21.14
C THR A 841 -1.87 -1.52 20.32
N VAL A 842 -1.71 -1.64 19.00
CA VAL A 842 -2.77 -1.99 18.05
C VAL A 842 -2.63 -3.42 17.61
N ARG A 843 -3.69 -4.21 17.82
CA ARG A 843 -3.78 -5.59 17.38
C ARG A 843 -4.23 -5.65 15.92
N ILE A 844 -3.37 -6.14 15.03
CA ILE A 844 -3.71 -6.40 13.63
C ILE A 844 -3.95 -7.90 13.46
N GLU A 845 -5.19 -8.28 13.14
CA GLU A 845 -5.56 -9.69 12.97
C GLU A 845 -5.40 -10.15 11.52
N TYR A 846 -4.98 -11.39 11.33
CA TYR A 846 -4.82 -12.06 10.04
C TYR A 846 -5.54 -13.42 10.02
N TYR A 847 -6.14 -13.78 8.89
CA TYR A 847 -6.50 -15.15 8.57
C TYR A 847 -5.25 -15.93 8.15
N LYS A 848 -4.99 -17.08 8.79
CA LYS A 848 -3.95 -18.01 8.34
C LYS A 848 -4.46 -18.77 7.12
N LEU A 849 -3.71 -18.74 6.02
CA LEU A 849 -4.08 -19.43 4.78
C LEU A 849 -3.68 -20.91 4.87
N ASP A 850 -4.57 -21.82 4.42
CA ASP A 850 -4.27 -23.24 4.33
C ASP A 850 -3.29 -23.51 3.17
N ASN A 851 -2.00 -23.52 3.48
CA ASN A 851 -0.92 -23.81 2.55
C ASN A 851 -0.49 -25.29 2.59
N TRP A 852 0.08 -25.75 1.48
CA TRP A 852 0.66 -27.10 1.37
C TRP A 852 2.00 -27.06 0.62
N LEU A 853 2.81 -28.10 0.81
CA LEU A 853 4.13 -28.33 0.21
C LEU A 853 4.01 -29.31 -0.96
N LEU A 854 4.85 -29.17 -1.97
CA LEU A 854 5.00 -30.13 -3.04
C LEU A 854 6.47 -30.56 -3.15
N THR A 855 6.72 -31.86 -3.06
CA THR A 855 8.04 -32.46 -3.28
C THR A 855 8.01 -33.36 -4.52
N VAL A 856 9.01 -33.24 -5.39
CA VAL A 856 9.10 -33.95 -6.66
C VAL A 856 10.35 -34.82 -6.66
N ASN A 857 10.15 -36.13 -6.67
CA ASN A 857 11.21 -37.13 -6.67
C ASN A 857 11.46 -37.70 -8.07
N TYR A 858 12.72 -38.06 -8.35
CA TYR A 858 13.14 -38.69 -9.59
C TYR A 858 13.79 -40.03 -9.31
N GLU A 859 13.10 -41.12 -9.66
CA GLU A 859 13.47 -42.47 -9.26
C GLU A 859 13.61 -43.42 -10.46
N ASP A 860 14.48 -44.42 -10.38
CA ASP A 860 14.50 -45.52 -11.35
C ASP A 860 13.35 -46.52 -11.12
N MET A 861 13.16 -47.46 -12.04
CA MET A 861 12.16 -48.55 -11.93
C MET A 861 12.33 -49.45 -10.68
N GLU A 862 13.43 -49.31 -9.95
CA GLU A 862 13.75 -50.05 -8.72
C GLU A 862 13.53 -49.18 -7.45
N GLY A 863 13.12 -47.91 -7.62
CA GLY A 863 12.83 -46.95 -6.55
C GLY A 863 14.06 -46.22 -6.00
N ASN A 864 15.20 -46.27 -6.70
CA ASN A 864 16.40 -45.54 -6.29
C ASN A 864 16.36 -44.11 -6.83
N ALA A 865 16.70 -43.14 -5.99
CA ALA A 865 16.85 -41.75 -6.43
C ALA A 865 17.97 -41.62 -7.47
N ILE A 866 17.63 -41.05 -8.62
CA ILE A 866 18.55 -40.82 -9.74
C ILE A 866 18.85 -39.34 -9.98
N ALA A 867 18.16 -38.43 -9.27
CA ALA A 867 18.45 -37.00 -9.16
C ALA A 867 17.93 -36.43 -7.81
N ASP A 868 18.40 -35.24 -7.44
CA ASP A 868 17.90 -34.51 -6.25
C ASP A 868 16.43 -34.12 -6.43
N SER A 869 15.66 -34.17 -5.33
CA SER A 869 14.24 -33.80 -5.31
C SER A 869 14.04 -32.30 -5.38
N ASP A 870 13.02 -31.86 -6.12
CA ASP A 870 12.65 -30.44 -6.21
C ASP A 870 11.49 -30.14 -5.24
N GLY A 871 11.61 -29.07 -4.45
CA GLY A 871 10.60 -28.67 -3.44
C GLY A 871 9.93 -27.33 -3.78
N PHE A 872 8.61 -27.27 -3.59
CA PHE A 872 7.79 -26.06 -3.75
C PHE A 872 6.99 -25.82 -2.47
N ALA A 873 7.19 -24.68 -1.82
CA ALA A 873 6.55 -24.33 -0.56
C ALA A 873 5.48 -23.24 -0.70
N ASN A 874 4.66 -23.08 0.34
CA ASN A 874 3.61 -22.05 0.41
C ASN A 874 2.60 -22.09 -0.75
N LEU A 875 2.32 -23.27 -1.29
CA LEU A 875 1.30 -23.42 -2.33
C LEU A 875 -0.08 -23.17 -1.72
N THR A 876 -0.75 -22.11 -2.17
CA THR A 876 -2.15 -21.83 -1.82
C THR A 876 -3.13 -22.25 -2.92
N VAL A 877 -2.59 -22.59 -4.10
CA VAL A 877 -3.34 -23.10 -5.25
C VAL A 877 -3.88 -24.50 -4.98
N ASN A 878 -5.04 -24.84 -5.56
CA ASN A 878 -5.65 -26.17 -5.39
C ASN A 878 -4.90 -27.28 -6.14
N SER A 879 -4.07 -26.93 -7.13
CA SER A 879 -3.22 -27.90 -7.82
C SER A 879 -2.00 -27.23 -8.47
N LYS A 880 -0.92 -27.98 -8.63
CA LYS A 880 0.31 -27.56 -9.32
C LYS A 880 0.75 -28.66 -10.29
N ALA A 881 0.88 -28.31 -11.58
CA ALA A 881 1.45 -29.20 -12.58
C ALA A 881 2.97 -29.13 -12.55
N VAL A 882 3.62 -30.28 -12.65
CA VAL A 882 5.07 -30.42 -12.74
C VAL A 882 5.40 -31.29 -13.94
N ALA A 883 6.35 -30.87 -14.76
CA ALA A 883 6.86 -31.65 -15.88
C ALA A 883 8.02 -32.56 -15.43
N TYR A 884 8.21 -33.67 -16.12
CA TYR A 884 9.34 -34.57 -15.89
C TYR A 884 10.69 -33.88 -16.14
N LYS A 885 11.72 -34.29 -15.40
CA LYS A 885 13.10 -33.81 -15.56
C LYS A 885 13.85 -34.73 -16.50
N VAL A 886 14.59 -34.21 -17.47
CA VAL A 886 15.49 -35.05 -18.28
C VAL A 886 16.72 -35.40 -17.44
N ILE A 887 17.10 -36.68 -17.43
CA ILE A 887 18.25 -37.17 -16.66
C ILE A 887 19.27 -37.77 -17.65
N PRO A 888 20.51 -37.26 -17.69
CA PRO A 888 21.49 -37.70 -18.67
C PRO A 888 21.84 -39.19 -18.53
N GLY A 889 22.01 -39.85 -19.69
CA GLY A 889 22.37 -41.26 -19.79
C GLY A 889 23.79 -41.59 -19.31
N GLY A 890 24.13 -42.88 -19.34
CA GLY A 890 25.46 -43.37 -18.96
C GLY A 890 25.84 -44.65 -19.70
N THR A 891 27.00 -45.22 -19.37
CA THR A 891 27.44 -46.51 -19.92
C THR A 891 27.53 -47.53 -18.80
N ASP A 892 26.90 -48.70 -18.98
CA ASP A 892 27.05 -49.84 -18.07
C ASP A 892 27.46 -51.11 -18.82
N ALA A 893 27.50 -52.26 -18.13
CA ALA A 893 27.95 -53.54 -18.69
C ALA A 893 27.08 -54.06 -19.86
N LYS A 894 25.89 -53.50 -20.12
CA LYS A 894 25.01 -53.84 -21.24
C LYS A 894 25.15 -52.87 -22.44
N GLY A 895 25.97 -51.82 -22.31
CA GLY A 895 26.21 -50.80 -23.34
C GLY A 895 25.79 -49.40 -22.88
N ASP A 896 25.78 -48.46 -23.82
CA ASP A 896 25.28 -47.11 -23.59
C ASP A 896 23.76 -47.14 -23.36
N TYR A 897 23.31 -46.39 -22.35
CA TYR A 897 21.90 -46.27 -21.99
C TYR A 897 21.49 -44.81 -21.81
N MET A 898 20.22 -44.54 -22.04
CA MET A 898 19.55 -43.30 -21.66
C MET A 898 18.43 -43.57 -20.66
N TRP A 899 18.14 -42.60 -19.78
CA TRP A 899 16.99 -42.65 -18.89
C TRP A 899 15.75 -42.17 -19.63
N GLN A 900 14.79 -43.06 -19.83
CA GLN A 900 13.49 -42.73 -20.40
C GLN A 900 12.46 -42.68 -19.28
N VAL A 901 11.75 -41.57 -19.15
CA VAL A 901 10.63 -41.47 -18.20
C VAL A 901 9.51 -42.44 -18.63
N THR A 902 9.00 -43.19 -17.67
CA THR A 902 7.94 -44.21 -17.84
C THR A 902 6.63 -43.80 -17.17
N SER A 903 6.69 -42.94 -16.15
CA SER A 903 5.51 -42.25 -15.61
C SER A 903 4.98 -41.20 -16.59
N ASP A 904 3.77 -40.70 -16.34
CA ASP A 904 3.22 -39.57 -17.10
C ASP A 904 4.22 -38.40 -17.09
N ARG A 905 4.46 -37.84 -18.28
CA ARG A 905 5.47 -36.78 -18.48
C ARG A 905 5.12 -35.46 -17.78
N ILE A 906 3.86 -35.32 -17.37
CA ILE A 906 3.37 -34.24 -16.53
C ILE A 906 2.52 -34.88 -15.44
N GLN A 907 2.78 -34.52 -14.20
CA GLN A 907 1.97 -34.92 -13.06
C GLN A 907 1.41 -33.69 -12.37
N VAL A 908 0.16 -33.78 -11.92
CA VAL A 908 -0.53 -32.68 -11.23
C VAL A 908 -0.69 -33.04 -9.78
N ALA A 909 0.00 -32.30 -8.91
CA ALA A 909 -0.22 -32.38 -7.48
C ALA A 909 -1.50 -31.62 -7.15
N LYS A 910 -2.42 -32.23 -6.40
CA LYS A 910 -3.65 -31.55 -5.93
C LYS A 910 -3.59 -31.41 -4.42
N LYS A 911 -4.02 -30.26 -3.90
CA LYS A 911 -4.11 -29.99 -2.46
C LYS A 911 -4.90 -31.05 -1.71
N ALA A 912 -5.94 -31.61 -2.34
CA ALA A 912 -6.75 -32.69 -1.77
C ALA A 912 -5.95 -33.98 -1.50
N ASP A 913 -4.83 -34.18 -2.19
CA ASP A 913 -3.95 -35.34 -2.03
C ASP A 913 -2.84 -35.10 -0.99
N ALA A 914 -2.77 -33.89 -0.41
CA ALA A 914 -1.75 -33.51 0.55
C ALA A 914 -1.91 -34.28 1.87
N LYS A 915 -0.80 -34.74 2.41
CA LYS A 915 -0.72 -35.48 3.68
C LYS A 915 0.25 -34.79 4.61
N GLU A 916 -0.08 -34.77 5.89
CA GLU A 916 0.79 -34.20 6.91
C GLU A 916 2.16 -34.90 6.93
N ASN A 917 3.22 -34.14 6.76
CA ASN A 917 4.60 -34.62 6.80
C ASN A 917 5.15 -34.66 8.24
N GLU A 918 6.42 -35.08 8.40
CA GLU A 918 7.02 -35.27 9.73
C GLU A 918 7.12 -33.98 10.57
N ASN A 919 6.99 -32.80 9.94
CA ASN A 919 7.03 -31.49 10.59
C ASN A 919 5.63 -30.88 10.80
N GLY A 920 4.56 -31.61 10.50
CA GLY A 920 3.17 -31.14 10.67
C GLY A 920 2.63 -30.28 9.53
N ALA A 921 3.35 -30.17 8.41
CA ALA A 921 2.93 -29.43 7.23
C ALA A 921 2.26 -30.36 6.21
N MET A 922 1.18 -29.91 5.56
CA MET A 922 0.49 -30.70 4.53
C MET A 922 1.36 -30.76 3.26
N GLU A 923 1.72 -31.94 2.77
CA GLU A 923 2.66 -32.16 1.65
C GLU A 923 2.10 -33.17 0.63
N VAL A 924 2.24 -32.86 -0.67
CA VAL A 924 2.06 -33.83 -1.77
C VAL A 924 3.42 -34.21 -2.31
N VAL A 925 3.66 -35.50 -2.46
CA VAL A 925 4.88 -36.01 -3.10
C VAL A 925 4.51 -36.56 -4.49
N LEU A 926 5.12 -36.01 -5.52
CA LEU A 926 5.08 -36.55 -6.88
C LEU A 926 6.37 -37.32 -7.16
N THR A 927 6.27 -38.40 -7.94
CA THR A 927 7.44 -39.22 -8.29
C THR A 927 7.44 -39.50 -9.79
N PHE A 928 8.47 -39.05 -10.48
CA PHE A 928 8.73 -39.42 -11.87
C PHE A 928 9.63 -40.66 -11.90
N THR A 929 9.19 -41.70 -12.62
CA THR A 929 9.87 -43.00 -12.69
C THR A 929 10.56 -43.19 -14.03
N TYR A 930 11.80 -43.66 -14.05
CA TYR A 930 12.63 -43.75 -15.26
C TYR A 930 13.17 -45.16 -15.49
N GLU A 931 13.24 -45.59 -16.75
CA GLU A 931 13.84 -46.85 -17.18
C GLU A 931 15.07 -46.64 -18.07
N LYS A 932 15.99 -47.61 -18.08
CA LYS A 932 17.17 -47.59 -18.96
C LYS A 932 16.84 -48.18 -20.34
N VAL A 933 17.12 -47.42 -21.39
CA VAL A 933 16.98 -47.84 -22.80
C VAL A 933 18.35 -47.97 -23.46
N TYR A 934 18.61 -49.09 -24.14
CA TYR A 934 19.91 -49.44 -24.75
C TYR A 934 19.86 -49.49 -26.29
N LYS A 935 21.00 -49.31 -26.98
CA LYS A 935 21.14 -49.48 -28.45
C LYS A 935 21.07 -50.96 -28.89
N VAL A 936 20.44 -51.25 -30.04
CA VAL A 936 20.24 -52.58 -30.63
C VAL A 936 20.55 -52.57 -32.14
N ALA A 937 21.06 -53.67 -32.70
CA ALA A 937 21.43 -53.80 -34.11
C ALA A 937 20.27 -54.18 -35.05
N TYR A 938 20.27 -53.67 -36.29
CA TYR A 938 19.33 -54.02 -37.39
C TYR A 938 20.07 -54.14 -38.75
N THR A 939 19.45 -54.78 -39.76
CA THR A 939 20.07 -55.01 -41.08
C THR A 939 19.26 -54.46 -42.27
N ILE A 940 19.89 -54.22 -43.43
CA ILE A 940 19.23 -53.86 -44.70
C ILE A 940 19.46 -54.96 -45.75
N GLU A 941 18.40 -55.42 -46.44
CA GLU A 941 18.43 -56.47 -47.48
C GLU A 941 18.00 -55.94 -48.86
N HIS A 942 18.71 -56.32 -49.93
CA HIS A 942 18.38 -55.97 -51.32
C HIS A 942 17.83 -57.17 -52.11
N TRP A 943 16.76 -56.95 -52.89
CA TRP A 943 16.00 -57.96 -53.64
C TRP A 943 15.82 -57.57 -55.11
N VAL A 944 16.26 -58.40 -56.06
CA VAL A 944 16.34 -58.03 -57.49
C VAL A 944 15.43 -58.88 -58.39
N GLU A 945 14.76 -58.26 -59.35
CA GLU A 945 13.88 -58.94 -60.32
C GLU A 945 14.70 -59.69 -61.39
N LYS A 946 14.48 -61.00 -61.54
CA LYS A 946 15.16 -61.82 -62.56
C LYS A 946 14.27 -62.16 -63.75
N THR A 947 12.98 -62.22 -63.52
CA THR A 947 11.92 -62.34 -64.53
C THR A 947 10.71 -61.57 -64.02
N PRO A 948 9.78 -61.11 -64.88
CA PRO A 948 8.60 -60.38 -64.44
C PRO A 948 7.93 -61.07 -63.23
N ASP A 949 7.79 -60.32 -62.14
CA ASP A 949 7.20 -60.73 -60.85
C ASP A 949 8.00 -61.76 -60.00
N ASN A 950 9.29 -61.99 -60.28
CA ASN A 950 10.15 -62.90 -59.50
C ASN A 950 11.42 -62.21 -58.98
N PHE A 951 11.49 -62.01 -57.67
CA PHE A 951 12.59 -61.32 -56.97
C PHE A 951 13.42 -62.28 -56.10
N GLU A 952 14.75 -62.15 -56.16
CA GLU A 952 15.68 -62.94 -55.36
C GLU A 952 16.56 -62.04 -54.47
N LYS A 953 16.83 -62.48 -53.22
CA LYS A 953 17.68 -61.76 -52.26
C LYS A 953 19.15 -61.85 -52.64
N VAL A 954 19.87 -60.74 -52.52
CA VAL A 954 21.33 -60.69 -52.68
C VAL A 954 22.00 -60.85 -51.30
N GLU A 955 22.58 -62.02 -51.01
CA GLU A 955 23.17 -62.32 -49.68
C GLU A 955 24.53 -61.62 -49.41
N ALA A 956 25.19 -61.07 -50.44
CA ALA A 956 26.54 -60.50 -50.30
C ALA A 956 26.59 -59.05 -49.77
N ASP A 957 25.47 -58.32 -49.77
CA ASP A 957 25.40 -56.86 -49.50
C ASP A 957 24.59 -56.47 -48.25
N THR A 958 24.41 -57.40 -47.31
CA THR A 958 23.65 -57.12 -46.08
C THR A 958 24.42 -56.19 -45.13
N VAL A 959 23.96 -54.96 -44.90
CA VAL A 959 24.60 -53.96 -44.01
C VAL A 959 24.00 -54.01 -42.60
N THR A 960 24.83 -54.01 -41.54
CA THR A 960 24.39 -53.95 -40.12
C THR A 960 24.56 -52.55 -39.53
N LYS A 961 23.49 -51.95 -38.99
CA LYS A 961 23.46 -50.63 -38.32
C LYS A 961 22.93 -50.76 -36.88
N TYR A 962 23.07 -49.71 -36.04
CA TYR A 962 22.62 -49.69 -34.63
C TYR A 962 21.64 -48.54 -34.38
N GLN A 963 20.61 -48.76 -33.57
CA GLN A 963 19.62 -47.75 -33.17
C GLN A 963 19.07 -48.04 -31.76
N TRP A 964 18.60 -47.03 -31.03
CA TRP A 964 17.97 -47.19 -29.71
C TRP A 964 16.74 -48.11 -29.79
N LYS A 965 16.64 -49.05 -28.85
CA LYS A 965 15.52 -50.00 -28.81
C LYS A 965 14.18 -49.24 -28.70
N GLY A 966 13.23 -49.52 -29.58
CA GLY A 966 11.93 -48.85 -29.62
C GLY A 966 11.87 -47.61 -30.53
N PHE A 967 13.00 -47.18 -31.11
CA PHE A 967 13.04 -46.11 -32.11
C PHE A 967 12.92 -46.67 -33.53
N THR A 968 12.45 -45.85 -34.47
CA THR A 968 12.26 -46.26 -35.88
C THR A 968 13.59 -46.23 -36.62
N ALA A 969 13.97 -47.34 -37.25
CA ALA A 969 15.01 -47.38 -38.26
C ALA A 969 14.38 -47.20 -39.64
N THR A 970 15.05 -46.44 -40.51
CA THR A 970 14.62 -46.13 -41.88
C THR A 970 15.72 -46.49 -42.88
N ALA A 971 15.33 -46.92 -44.08
CA ALA A 971 16.25 -47.10 -45.21
C ALA A 971 16.20 -45.83 -46.08
N SER A 972 17.36 -45.24 -46.33
CA SER A 972 17.50 -44.01 -47.13
C SER A 972 17.64 -44.32 -48.63
N GLU A 973 17.50 -43.31 -49.50
CA GLU A 973 17.82 -43.44 -50.93
C GLU A 973 19.30 -43.75 -51.17
N ALA A 974 20.20 -43.36 -50.25
CA ALA A 974 21.60 -43.75 -50.30
C ALA A 974 21.76 -45.27 -50.08
N ASP A 975 20.99 -45.85 -49.15
CA ASP A 975 20.98 -47.30 -48.92
C ASP A 975 20.42 -48.10 -50.13
N ALA A 976 19.59 -47.47 -50.97
CA ALA A 976 19.11 -48.04 -52.24
C ALA A 976 20.13 -47.90 -53.39
N ASN A 977 21.03 -46.93 -53.33
CA ASN A 977 22.05 -46.70 -54.37
C ASN A 977 23.32 -47.54 -54.17
N ASP A 978 23.48 -48.20 -53.03
CA ASP A 978 24.60 -49.11 -52.77
C ASP A 978 24.59 -50.35 -53.70
N TYR A 979 23.45 -50.70 -54.32
CA TYR A 979 23.32 -51.76 -55.32
C TYR A 979 22.85 -51.20 -56.68
N SER A 980 23.66 -51.28 -57.74
CA SER A 980 23.28 -50.87 -59.12
C SER A 980 23.80 -51.82 -60.20
N GLU A 981 22.93 -52.22 -61.12
CA GLU A 981 23.24 -52.96 -62.36
C GLU A 981 22.57 -52.23 -63.56
N ASP A 982 23.21 -52.19 -64.73
CA ASP A 982 22.79 -51.35 -65.88
C ASP A 982 21.35 -51.60 -66.40
N ASN A 983 20.79 -52.79 -66.14
CA ASN A 983 19.46 -53.19 -66.58
C ASN A 983 18.41 -53.21 -65.44
N LEU A 984 18.78 -52.91 -64.19
CA LEU A 984 17.92 -52.94 -63.02
C LEU A 984 17.88 -51.58 -62.32
N LYS A 985 16.69 -51.13 -61.94
CA LYS A 985 16.51 -49.87 -61.20
C LYS A 985 15.67 -50.08 -59.97
N TYR A 986 16.06 -49.45 -58.85
CA TYR A 986 15.26 -49.44 -57.63
C TYR A 986 13.85 -48.92 -57.95
N ASN A 987 12.84 -49.70 -57.56
CA ASN A 987 11.45 -49.27 -57.65
C ASN A 987 11.00 -48.82 -56.26
N PRO A 988 10.93 -47.50 -55.98
CA PRO A 988 10.45 -46.99 -54.69
C PRO A 988 8.99 -47.37 -54.43
N ASP A 989 8.20 -47.59 -55.48
CA ASP A 989 6.76 -47.88 -55.40
C ASP A 989 6.45 -49.37 -55.25
N ASN A 990 7.45 -50.25 -55.14
CA ASN A 990 7.22 -51.68 -54.95
C ASN A 990 6.56 -51.94 -53.59
N GLU A 991 5.38 -52.56 -53.58
CA GLU A 991 4.58 -52.82 -52.37
C GLU A 991 5.31 -53.68 -51.31
N ASN A 992 6.36 -54.40 -51.71
CA ASN A 992 7.14 -55.25 -50.80
C ASN A 992 8.29 -54.51 -50.10
N ASN A 993 8.56 -53.25 -50.47
CA ASN A 993 9.57 -52.43 -49.80
C ASN A 993 9.22 -52.27 -48.32
N VAL A 994 10.20 -52.54 -47.44
CA VAL A 994 10.09 -52.27 -46.00
C VAL A 994 11.09 -51.16 -45.69
N LEU A 995 10.61 -49.92 -45.78
CA LEU A 995 11.43 -48.71 -45.70
C LEU A 995 11.60 -48.18 -44.27
N SER A 996 10.76 -48.62 -43.33
CA SER A 996 10.88 -48.26 -41.93
C SER A 996 10.40 -49.38 -41.01
N ILE A 997 11.06 -49.54 -39.86
CA ILE A 997 10.67 -50.50 -38.83
C ILE A 997 11.11 -50.06 -37.44
N THR A 998 10.27 -50.26 -36.43
CA THR A 998 10.62 -50.02 -35.03
C THR A 998 11.62 -51.07 -34.54
N VAL A 999 12.77 -50.63 -34.05
CA VAL A 999 13.91 -51.51 -33.76
C VAL A 999 13.70 -52.32 -32.47
N GLY A 1000 13.72 -53.63 -32.64
CA GLY A 1000 13.69 -54.67 -31.60
C GLY A 1000 14.72 -55.76 -31.92
N ALA A 1001 14.65 -56.91 -31.23
CA ALA A 1001 15.63 -57.98 -31.43
C ALA A 1001 15.44 -58.70 -32.79
N GLY A 1002 16.33 -58.46 -33.74
CA GLY A 1002 16.50 -59.25 -34.97
C GLY A 1002 15.58 -58.88 -36.14
N ILE A 1003 15.75 -57.69 -36.71
CA ILE A 1003 14.85 -57.17 -37.76
C ILE A 1003 15.62 -56.58 -38.95
N ALA A 1004 15.07 -56.74 -40.17
CA ALA A 1004 15.68 -56.33 -41.43
C ALA A 1004 14.74 -55.44 -42.28
N LEU A 1005 15.27 -54.35 -42.86
CA LEU A 1005 14.64 -53.52 -43.90
C LEU A 1005 14.86 -54.13 -45.29
N LYS A 1006 13.96 -53.91 -46.25
CA LYS A 1006 14.00 -54.57 -47.59
C LYS A 1006 13.77 -53.59 -48.74
N LEU A 1007 14.61 -53.66 -49.80
CA LEU A 1007 14.57 -52.80 -50.99
C LEU A 1007 14.50 -53.63 -52.30
N TYR A 1008 13.62 -53.29 -53.25
CA TYR A 1008 13.33 -54.05 -54.48
C TYR A 1008 13.69 -53.32 -55.80
N TYR A 1009 14.23 -54.04 -56.81
CA TYR A 1009 14.74 -53.49 -58.08
C TYR A 1009 14.18 -54.22 -59.34
N GLU A 1010 13.83 -53.50 -60.42
CA GLU A 1010 13.09 -53.98 -61.63
C GLU A 1010 13.77 -53.69 -62.99
N LEU A 1011 13.42 -54.45 -64.05
CA LEU A 1011 14.01 -54.43 -65.42
C LEU A 1011 13.54 -53.25 -66.33
N GLN A 1012 14.32 -52.86 -67.35
CA GLN A 1012 14.07 -51.67 -68.23
C GLN A 1012 13.90 -51.97 -69.76
N GLU A 1013 13.16 -51.13 -70.53
CA GLU A 1013 12.88 -51.25 -72.00
C GLU A 1013 13.32 -50.04 -72.87
N ALA A 1014 13.60 -50.24 -74.17
CA ALA A 1014 13.98 -49.20 -75.16
C ALA A 1014 13.30 -49.34 -76.56
N ASP A 1015 13.21 -48.23 -77.31
CA ASP A 1015 12.57 -48.13 -78.65
C ASP A 1015 13.50 -48.62 -79.80
N TYR A 1016 12.93 -49.11 -80.92
CA TYR A 1016 13.65 -49.55 -82.14
C TYR A 1016 12.97 -49.19 -83.47
N THR A 1017 13.74 -49.17 -84.58
CA THR A 1017 13.25 -48.90 -85.96
C THR A 1017 13.86 -49.83 -87.03
N ILE A 1018 13.05 -50.30 -88.00
CA ILE A 1018 13.48 -51.07 -89.17
C ILE A 1018 13.07 -50.36 -90.46
N HIS A 1019 14.03 -50.05 -91.34
CA HIS A 1019 13.84 -49.41 -92.65
C HIS A 1019 13.88 -50.42 -93.81
N HIS A 1020 13.14 -50.14 -94.89
CA HIS A 1020 13.08 -51.00 -96.08
C HIS A 1020 13.37 -50.20 -97.37
N TYR A 1021 14.55 -50.41 -97.98
CA TYR A 1021 15.02 -49.61 -99.13
C TYR A 1021 15.45 -50.45 -100.35
N LEU A 1022 15.34 -49.89 -101.55
CA LEU A 1022 15.88 -50.48 -102.77
C LEU A 1022 17.41 -50.41 -102.78
N ASN A 1023 18.10 -51.48 -103.19
CA ASN A 1023 19.53 -51.69 -102.95
C ASN A 1023 20.43 -50.62 -103.59
N GLY A 1024 21.23 -49.94 -102.77
CA GLY A 1024 22.09 -48.84 -103.19
C GLY A 1024 21.36 -47.50 -103.32
N THR A 1025 20.13 -47.39 -102.81
CA THR A 1025 19.31 -46.17 -102.82
C THR A 1025 18.63 -45.93 -101.47
N THR A 1026 17.96 -44.79 -101.32
CA THR A 1026 17.06 -44.49 -100.18
C THR A 1026 15.58 -44.61 -100.56
N VAL A 1027 15.28 -45.21 -101.71
CA VAL A 1027 13.91 -45.38 -102.20
C VAL A 1027 13.23 -46.42 -101.32
N ARG A 1028 12.14 -46.02 -100.64
CA ARG A 1028 11.37 -46.90 -99.75
C ARG A 1028 10.61 -47.94 -100.56
N VAL A 1029 10.79 -49.21 -100.22
CA VAL A 1029 10.01 -50.30 -100.81
C VAL A 1029 8.88 -50.76 -99.89
N ALA A 1030 8.92 -50.41 -98.60
CA ALA A 1030 7.85 -50.57 -97.62
C ALA A 1030 7.89 -49.44 -96.59
N LYS A 1031 6.90 -49.40 -95.68
CA LYS A 1031 6.91 -48.50 -94.51
C LYS A 1031 7.93 -48.97 -93.47
N ASP A 1032 8.39 -48.04 -92.64
CA ASP A 1032 9.27 -48.34 -91.51
C ASP A 1032 8.49 -49.09 -90.40
N GLN A 1033 9.13 -50.05 -89.74
CA GLN A 1033 8.56 -50.78 -88.59
C GLN A 1033 9.19 -50.27 -87.29
N THR A 1034 8.39 -49.95 -86.26
CA THR A 1034 8.88 -49.43 -84.97
C THR A 1034 8.22 -50.14 -83.77
N GLY A 1035 8.91 -50.20 -82.61
CA GLY A 1035 8.40 -50.84 -81.38
C GLY A 1035 9.31 -50.65 -80.16
N ARG A 1036 8.97 -51.27 -79.01
CA ARG A 1036 9.77 -51.33 -77.76
C ARG A 1036 10.19 -52.75 -77.42
N LYS A 1037 11.34 -52.90 -76.75
CA LYS A 1037 11.86 -54.18 -76.28
C LYS A 1037 12.80 -54.00 -75.08
N THR A 1038 12.92 -55.01 -74.21
CA THR A 1038 13.78 -54.98 -73.02
C THR A 1038 15.25 -54.72 -73.38
N ILE A 1039 15.93 -53.87 -72.62
CA ILE A 1039 17.35 -53.56 -72.83
C ILE A 1039 18.16 -54.84 -72.62
N GLY A 1040 19.01 -55.18 -73.59
CA GLY A 1040 19.78 -56.43 -73.62
C GLY A 1040 19.15 -57.55 -74.45
N ASP A 1041 17.90 -57.44 -74.88
CA ASP A 1041 17.26 -58.45 -75.74
C ASP A 1041 17.65 -58.32 -77.23
N PRO A 1042 17.64 -59.42 -78.01
CA PRO A 1042 17.94 -59.37 -79.44
C PRO A 1042 16.74 -58.92 -80.30
N LEU A 1043 16.94 -58.00 -81.24
CA LEU A 1043 15.99 -57.58 -82.28
C LEU A 1043 16.42 -58.11 -83.66
N THR A 1044 15.54 -58.82 -84.37
CA THR A 1044 15.83 -59.42 -85.68
C THR A 1044 14.90 -58.87 -86.77
N ALA A 1045 15.46 -58.37 -87.88
CA ALA A 1045 14.70 -57.86 -89.03
C ALA A 1045 14.49 -58.89 -90.15
N GLY A 1046 13.36 -58.81 -90.86
CA GLY A 1046 12.97 -59.71 -91.95
C GLY A 1046 12.56 -58.99 -93.24
N LYS A 1047 12.14 -59.77 -94.26
CA LYS A 1047 11.43 -59.21 -95.44
C LYS A 1047 10.12 -58.57 -94.96
N SER A 1048 9.80 -57.38 -95.45
CA SER A 1048 8.50 -56.75 -95.15
C SER A 1048 7.38 -57.55 -95.78
N GLU A 1049 6.29 -57.76 -95.04
CA GLU A 1049 5.06 -58.38 -95.57
C GLU A 1049 4.26 -57.40 -96.46
N ASP A 1050 4.53 -56.09 -96.35
CA ASP A 1050 3.78 -55.00 -97.01
C ASP A 1050 4.67 -54.18 -97.98
N LEU A 1051 5.27 -54.84 -98.98
CA LEU A 1051 5.99 -54.13 -100.05
C LEU A 1051 5.01 -53.31 -100.92
N TYR A 1052 5.43 -52.12 -101.36
CA TYR A 1052 4.67 -51.32 -102.31
C TYR A 1052 4.49 -52.08 -103.63
N ALA A 1053 3.36 -51.86 -104.31
CA ALA A 1053 2.94 -52.65 -105.47
C ALA A 1053 3.99 -52.74 -106.60
N GLU A 1054 4.75 -51.67 -106.85
CA GLU A 1054 5.84 -51.64 -107.84
C GLU A 1054 7.01 -52.57 -107.49
N TYR A 1055 7.20 -52.88 -106.19
CA TYR A 1055 8.28 -53.71 -105.67
C TYR A 1055 7.76 -55.02 -105.07
N ALA A 1056 6.54 -55.45 -105.40
CA ALA A 1056 5.92 -56.63 -104.81
C ALA A 1056 6.77 -57.90 -105.00
N GLU A 1057 7.49 -57.99 -106.12
CA GLU A 1057 8.38 -59.10 -106.46
C GLU A 1057 9.83 -58.90 -105.95
N ALA A 1058 10.12 -57.82 -105.21
CA ALA A 1058 11.46 -57.56 -104.73
C ALA A 1058 11.92 -58.58 -103.67
N GLU A 1059 13.19 -58.99 -103.76
CA GLU A 1059 13.84 -59.89 -102.82
C GLU A 1059 14.85 -59.16 -101.93
N VAL A 1060 15.03 -59.65 -100.70
CA VAL A 1060 16.01 -59.06 -99.77
C VAL A 1060 17.42 -59.35 -100.27
N ALA A 1061 18.20 -58.28 -100.46
CA ALA A 1061 19.58 -58.33 -100.89
C ALA A 1061 20.56 -58.36 -99.71
N SER A 1062 20.32 -57.56 -98.67
CA SER A 1062 21.21 -57.45 -97.51
C SER A 1062 20.56 -56.70 -96.33
N TYR A 1063 21.23 -56.75 -95.18
CA TYR A 1063 20.86 -56.04 -93.96
C TYR A 1063 22.02 -55.15 -93.49
N SER A 1064 21.72 -54.01 -92.87
CA SER A 1064 22.71 -53.10 -92.27
C SER A 1064 22.18 -52.54 -90.95
N PRO A 1065 22.96 -52.52 -89.85
CA PRO A 1065 24.33 -53.02 -89.74
C PRO A 1065 24.42 -54.56 -89.75
N ALA A 1066 23.39 -55.25 -89.26
CA ALA A 1066 23.24 -56.70 -89.31
C ALA A 1066 21.74 -57.06 -89.28
N GLN A 1067 21.40 -58.32 -89.58
CA GLN A 1067 20.01 -58.78 -89.50
C GLN A 1067 19.49 -58.81 -88.06
N THR A 1068 20.35 -59.05 -87.07
CA THR A 1068 20.02 -59.04 -85.65
C THR A 1068 20.96 -58.09 -84.90
N ILE A 1069 20.40 -57.26 -84.02
CA ILE A 1069 21.14 -56.38 -83.10
C ILE A 1069 20.64 -56.63 -81.66
N THR A 1070 21.42 -56.23 -80.65
CA THR A 1070 20.95 -56.22 -79.25
C THR A 1070 20.41 -54.84 -78.92
N ILE A 1071 19.28 -54.79 -78.21
CA ILE A 1071 18.64 -53.55 -77.79
C ILE A 1071 19.51 -52.85 -76.75
N ASP A 1072 19.99 -51.67 -77.12
CA ASP A 1072 20.75 -50.75 -76.28
C ASP A 1072 19.80 -49.75 -75.63
N ALA A 1073 20.21 -49.14 -74.52
CA ALA A 1073 19.46 -48.03 -73.92
C ALA A 1073 19.35 -46.83 -74.88
N ASP A 1074 20.32 -46.67 -75.78
CA ASP A 1074 20.30 -45.67 -76.84
C ASP A 1074 19.47 -46.13 -78.05
N ALA A 1075 18.28 -45.56 -78.19
CA ALA A 1075 17.34 -45.87 -79.27
C ALA A 1075 17.92 -45.65 -80.67
N ASP A 1076 18.91 -44.76 -80.84
CA ASP A 1076 19.53 -44.50 -82.13
C ASP A 1076 20.42 -45.67 -82.59
N LYS A 1077 20.88 -46.52 -81.67
CA LYS A 1077 21.60 -47.75 -81.99
C LYS A 1077 20.66 -48.90 -82.35
N ASN A 1078 19.37 -48.76 -82.05
CA ASN A 1078 18.35 -49.79 -82.27
C ASN A 1078 17.71 -49.70 -83.66
N VAL A 1079 18.55 -49.51 -84.70
CA VAL A 1079 18.09 -49.31 -86.09
C VAL A 1079 18.64 -50.37 -87.04
N ILE A 1080 17.77 -51.02 -87.83
CA ILE A 1080 18.15 -51.95 -88.91
C ILE A 1080 17.61 -51.45 -90.26
N ILE A 1081 18.39 -51.57 -91.32
CA ILE A 1081 17.98 -51.31 -92.71
C ILE A 1081 18.00 -52.61 -93.51
N VAL A 1082 16.92 -52.90 -94.23
CA VAL A 1082 16.77 -54.03 -95.14
C VAL A 1082 16.82 -53.53 -96.59
N TYR A 1083 17.77 -54.01 -97.38
CA TYR A 1083 17.93 -53.64 -98.80
C TYR A 1083 17.31 -54.67 -99.73
N TYR A 1084 16.74 -54.23 -100.87
CA TYR A 1084 15.98 -55.07 -101.81
C TYR A 1084 16.48 -54.98 -103.26
N LYS A 1085 16.38 -56.06 -104.04
CA LYS A 1085 16.60 -56.10 -105.49
C LYS A 1085 15.35 -56.60 -106.23
N VAL A 1086 15.19 -56.20 -107.48
CA VAL A 1086 14.08 -56.60 -108.37
C VAL A 1086 14.64 -57.32 -109.60
N ASP A 1087 13.95 -58.32 -110.12
CA ASP A 1087 14.38 -59.03 -111.32
C ASP A 1087 14.13 -58.20 -112.59
N LEU A 1088 15.06 -58.27 -113.55
CA LEU A 1088 14.98 -57.58 -114.84
C LEU A 1088 15.43 -58.52 -115.95
N THR A 1089 14.60 -58.72 -116.96
CA THR A 1089 14.91 -59.61 -118.10
C THR A 1089 15.15 -58.79 -119.37
N ILE A 1090 16.25 -59.07 -120.09
CA ILE A 1090 16.59 -58.44 -121.36
C ILE A 1090 16.81 -59.50 -122.43
N THR A 1091 16.02 -59.47 -123.50
CA THR A 1091 16.05 -60.47 -124.56
C THR A 1091 16.62 -59.86 -125.84
N ALA A 1092 17.67 -60.46 -126.41
CA ALA A 1092 18.19 -60.07 -127.72
C ALA A 1092 17.23 -60.50 -128.83
N MET A 1093 17.07 -59.66 -129.86
CA MET A 1093 16.15 -59.95 -130.97
C MET A 1093 16.72 -60.99 -131.95
N ASP A 1094 15.81 -61.77 -132.55
CA ASP A 1094 16.08 -62.73 -133.62
C ASP A 1094 16.22 -62.05 -134.99
N ASP A 1095 16.86 -62.72 -135.95
CA ASP A 1095 16.82 -62.33 -137.37
C ASP A 1095 17.07 -63.55 -138.30
N GLU A 1096 16.54 -63.52 -139.53
CA GLU A 1096 16.65 -64.64 -140.47
C GLU A 1096 16.89 -64.18 -141.92
N LYS A 1097 17.72 -64.91 -142.66
CA LYS A 1097 17.87 -64.73 -144.11
C LYS A 1097 18.15 -66.03 -144.87
N VAL A 1098 17.93 -66.03 -146.18
CA VAL A 1098 18.32 -67.15 -147.06
C VAL A 1098 19.81 -67.05 -147.40
N TYR A 1099 20.51 -68.18 -147.48
CA TYR A 1099 21.95 -68.21 -147.77
C TYR A 1099 22.33 -67.46 -149.06
N ASP A 1100 23.08 -66.37 -148.89
CA ASP A 1100 23.56 -65.46 -149.93
C ASP A 1100 25.09 -65.23 -149.92
N GLY A 1101 25.78 -65.75 -148.89
CA GLY A 1101 27.23 -65.62 -148.69
C GLY A 1101 27.70 -64.42 -147.84
N ALA A 1102 26.80 -63.56 -147.34
CA ALA A 1102 27.17 -62.45 -146.42
C ALA A 1102 26.84 -62.76 -144.95
N PRO A 1103 27.47 -62.13 -143.94
CA PRO A 1103 27.06 -62.32 -142.54
C PRO A 1103 25.71 -61.65 -142.20
N LEU A 1104 24.94 -62.25 -141.30
CA LEU A 1104 23.75 -61.71 -140.64
C LEU A 1104 24.11 -61.23 -139.22
N THR A 1105 23.62 -60.06 -138.79
CA THR A 1105 23.80 -59.48 -137.45
C THR A 1105 22.55 -58.73 -136.99
N GLN A 1106 22.16 -58.84 -135.71
CA GLN A 1106 21.02 -58.12 -135.12
C GLN A 1106 21.40 -57.47 -133.77
N GLY A 1107 21.12 -56.17 -133.62
CA GLY A 1107 21.48 -55.39 -132.42
C GLY A 1107 20.30 -54.99 -131.51
N GLY A 1108 19.06 -55.27 -131.91
CA GLY A 1108 17.87 -54.94 -131.12
C GLY A 1108 17.69 -55.81 -129.87
N PHE A 1109 16.96 -55.29 -128.88
CA PHE A 1109 16.61 -56.00 -127.64
C PHE A 1109 15.23 -55.58 -127.09
N GLU A 1110 14.62 -56.43 -126.26
CA GLU A 1110 13.43 -56.15 -125.44
C GLU A 1110 13.78 -56.18 -123.94
N ILE A 1111 12.98 -55.52 -123.11
CA ILE A 1111 13.23 -55.40 -121.66
C ILE A 1111 11.92 -55.47 -120.86
N GLU A 1112 11.90 -56.29 -119.82
CA GLU A 1112 10.79 -56.47 -118.90
C GLU A 1112 11.28 -56.40 -117.44
N GLY A 1113 10.44 -55.89 -116.52
CA GLY A 1113 10.77 -55.79 -115.09
C GLY A 1113 11.30 -54.41 -114.62
N LEU A 1114 11.06 -53.34 -115.39
CA LEU A 1114 11.49 -51.99 -115.01
C LEU A 1114 10.72 -51.46 -113.79
N VAL A 1115 11.47 -51.00 -112.78
CA VAL A 1115 10.99 -50.29 -111.59
C VAL A 1115 11.74 -48.98 -111.41
N ASN A 1116 11.45 -48.25 -110.34
CA ASN A 1116 12.14 -47.01 -109.96
C ASN A 1116 12.07 -45.94 -111.06
N SER A 1117 10.98 -45.94 -111.84
CA SER A 1117 10.79 -45.06 -113.00
C SER A 1117 11.88 -45.17 -114.09
N ASP A 1118 12.62 -46.27 -114.14
CA ASP A 1118 13.58 -46.51 -115.21
C ASP A 1118 12.86 -46.74 -116.55
N VAL A 1119 13.49 -46.31 -117.64
CA VAL A 1119 12.96 -46.44 -119.00
C VAL A 1119 13.98 -47.12 -119.90
N LYS A 1120 13.51 -47.89 -120.89
CA LYS A 1120 14.33 -48.66 -121.84
C LYS A 1120 15.45 -47.83 -122.48
N ASP A 1121 15.19 -46.56 -122.81
CA ASP A 1121 16.14 -45.67 -123.49
C ASP A 1121 17.40 -45.36 -122.66
N ASN A 1122 17.33 -45.55 -121.33
CA ASN A 1122 18.48 -45.37 -120.45
C ASN A 1122 19.39 -46.61 -120.40
N PHE A 1123 18.97 -47.72 -121.02
CA PHE A 1123 19.75 -48.96 -121.09
C PHE A 1123 20.63 -48.98 -122.35
N THR A 1124 21.92 -49.23 -122.14
CA THR A 1124 22.85 -49.54 -123.22
C THR A 1124 23.13 -51.04 -123.20
N VAL A 1125 22.73 -51.74 -124.27
CA VAL A 1125 22.93 -53.18 -124.48
C VAL A 1125 23.87 -53.40 -125.65
N THR A 1126 24.84 -54.28 -125.49
CA THR A 1126 25.83 -54.62 -126.54
C THR A 1126 25.80 -56.13 -126.79
N MET A 1127 25.90 -56.55 -128.06
CA MET A 1127 25.97 -57.97 -128.43
C MET A 1127 27.41 -58.48 -128.41
N THR A 1128 27.59 -59.80 -128.27
CA THR A 1128 28.91 -60.44 -128.35
C THR A 1128 29.48 -60.41 -129.77
N GLU A 1129 30.81 -60.50 -129.93
CA GLU A 1129 31.44 -60.55 -131.27
C GLU A 1129 31.00 -61.78 -132.10
N ASP A 1130 30.58 -62.86 -131.42
CA ASP A 1130 30.12 -64.10 -132.05
C ASP A 1130 28.66 -64.05 -132.52
N SER A 1131 27.92 -62.98 -132.19
CA SER A 1131 26.54 -62.71 -132.63
C SER A 1131 26.45 -62.33 -134.11
N ARG A 1132 27.00 -63.19 -134.98
CA ARG A 1132 26.96 -63.10 -136.43
C ARG A 1132 27.04 -64.49 -137.05
N VAL A 1133 26.28 -64.73 -138.11
CA VAL A 1133 26.28 -66.02 -138.83
C VAL A 1133 26.21 -65.80 -140.34
N THR A 1134 26.97 -66.60 -141.10
CA THR A 1134 27.05 -66.47 -142.57
C THR A 1134 26.57 -67.73 -143.26
N ASN A 1135 27.02 -68.90 -142.78
CA ASN A 1135 26.73 -70.18 -143.40
C ASN A 1135 25.52 -70.85 -142.78
N VAL A 1136 24.87 -71.71 -143.57
CA VAL A 1136 23.69 -72.46 -143.15
C VAL A 1136 24.05 -73.47 -142.07
N ALA A 1137 25.19 -74.15 -142.21
CA ALA A 1137 25.66 -75.12 -141.22
C ALA A 1137 25.97 -74.50 -139.85
N ASP A 1138 26.31 -73.20 -139.84
CA ASP A 1138 26.56 -72.42 -138.64
C ASP A 1138 25.26 -71.83 -138.05
N SER A 1139 24.11 -72.08 -138.69
CA SER A 1139 22.78 -71.61 -138.32
C SER A 1139 21.89 -72.74 -137.78
N PRO A 1140 20.97 -72.46 -136.83
CA PRO A 1140 20.81 -71.20 -136.12
C PRO A 1140 22.00 -70.89 -135.20
N LYS A 1141 22.34 -69.61 -135.05
CA LYS A 1141 23.38 -69.12 -134.14
C LYS A 1141 22.81 -68.12 -133.15
N ALA A 1142 23.11 -68.31 -131.88
CA ALA A 1142 22.63 -67.41 -130.83
C ALA A 1142 23.14 -65.96 -131.00
N ASN A 1143 22.23 -64.99 -130.91
CA ASN A 1143 22.49 -63.58 -130.75
C ASN A 1143 22.60 -63.24 -129.26
N LYS A 1144 23.81 -63.23 -128.73
CA LYS A 1144 24.05 -63.09 -127.28
C LYS A 1144 24.32 -61.66 -126.85
N ILE A 1145 23.83 -61.28 -125.67
CA ILE A 1145 24.13 -60.01 -125.00
C ILE A 1145 25.45 -60.12 -124.24
N ALA A 1146 26.33 -59.13 -124.40
CA ALA A 1146 27.63 -59.04 -123.74
C ALA A 1146 27.62 -58.17 -122.48
N SER A 1147 26.92 -57.03 -122.52
CA SER A 1147 26.82 -56.13 -121.36
C SER A 1147 25.54 -55.30 -121.36
N VAL A 1148 25.09 -54.98 -120.15
CA VAL A 1148 23.91 -54.17 -119.85
C VAL A 1148 24.32 -53.06 -118.88
N LEU A 1149 24.09 -51.82 -119.25
CA LEU A 1149 24.32 -50.66 -118.39
C LEU A 1149 23.06 -49.79 -118.33
N LEU A 1150 22.68 -49.37 -117.13
CA LEU A 1150 21.66 -48.35 -116.90
C LEU A 1150 22.35 -47.02 -116.59
N ASN A 1151 22.11 -45.99 -117.40
CA ASN A 1151 22.77 -44.67 -117.26
C ASN A 1151 24.31 -44.77 -117.14
N GLY A 1152 24.92 -45.72 -117.87
CA GLY A 1152 26.36 -45.95 -117.89
C GLY A 1152 26.95 -46.72 -116.71
N LYS A 1153 26.12 -47.27 -115.79
CA LYS A 1153 26.57 -48.10 -114.66
C LYS A 1153 25.84 -49.44 -114.63
N VAL A 1154 26.44 -50.43 -113.98
CA VAL A 1154 25.76 -51.68 -113.64
C VAL A 1154 24.71 -51.38 -112.57
N PRO A 1155 23.42 -51.61 -112.83
CA PRO A 1155 22.38 -51.29 -111.84
C PRO A 1155 22.45 -52.23 -110.64
N SER A 1156 22.61 -51.67 -109.43
CA SER A 1156 22.79 -52.44 -108.19
C SER A 1156 21.49 -53.01 -107.62
N TYR A 1157 20.34 -52.46 -108.02
CA TYR A 1157 19.02 -52.88 -107.55
C TYR A 1157 18.28 -53.82 -108.50
N TYR A 1158 18.86 -54.15 -109.65
CA TYR A 1158 18.33 -55.21 -110.51
C TYR A 1158 19.12 -56.51 -110.35
N ASN A 1159 18.42 -57.64 -110.41
CA ASN A 1159 18.98 -58.93 -110.79
C ASN A 1159 18.75 -59.09 -112.30
N ILE A 1160 19.78 -58.82 -113.11
CA ILE A 1160 19.64 -58.83 -114.57
C ILE A 1160 19.79 -60.25 -115.09
N THR A 1161 18.77 -60.71 -115.81
CA THR A 1161 18.76 -61.95 -116.61
C THR A 1161 18.77 -61.57 -118.09
N THR A 1162 19.62 -62.19 -118.88
CA THR A 1162 19.66 -61.97 -120.34
C THR A 1162 19.26 -63.23 -121.08
N GLU A 1163 18.45 -63.07 -122.11
CA GLU A 1163 18.05 -64.16 -123.02
C GLU A 1163 18.64 -63.92 -124.41
N ASP A 1164 19.24 -64.96 -124.96
CA ASP A 1164 19.85 -64.94 -126.28
C ASP A 1164 18.75 -64.99 -127.36
N GLY A 1165 18.88 -64.17 -128.41
CA GLY A 1165 18.09 -64.30 -129.63
C GLY A 1165 18.70 -65.34 -130.57
N GLU A 1166 18.12 -65.52 -131.75
CA GLU A 1166 18.54 -66.51 -132.76
C GLU A 1166 18.76 -65.85 -134.13
N LEU A 1167 19.93 -66.08 -134.72
CA LEU A 1167 20.25 -65.69 -136.10
C LEU A 1167 20.25 -66.92 -136.98
N THR A 1168 19.39 -66.95 -138.00
CA THR A 1168 19.22 -68.13 -138.85
C THR A 1168 19.50 -67.83 -140.30
N VAL A 1169 20.41 -68.59 -140.91
CA VAL A 1169 20.62 -68.64 -142.37
C VAL A 1169 20.05 -69.93 -142.92
N THR A 1170 19.03 -69.85 -143.78
CA THR A 1170 18.33 -71.05 -144.28
C THR A 1170 18.96 -71.64 -145.54
N PRO A 1171 18.98 -72.99 -145.68
CA PRO A 1171 19.55 -73.66 -146.84
C PRO A 1171 18.85 -73.27 -148.13
N LYS A 1172 19.63 -73.14 -149.20
CA LYS A 1172 19.09 -73.03 -150.55
C LYS A 1172 18.95 -74.42 -151.16
N ALA A 1173 17.76 -74.77 -151.65
CA ALA A 1173 17.47 -76.12 -152.13
C ALA A 1173 18.36 -76.54 -153.32
N VAL A 1174 18.93 -77.74 -153.22
CA VAL A 1174 19.67 -78.45 -154.28
C VAL A 1174 18.96 -79.77 -154.58
N THR A 1175 18.75 -80.09 -155.85
CA THR A 1175 18.06 -81.32 -156.29
C THR A 1175 19.03 -82.26 -157.01
N ILE A 1176 19.12 -83.52 -156.55
CA ILE A 1176 19.88 -84.60 -157.20
C ILE A 1176 18.92 -85.70 -157.64
N THR A 1177 19.04 -86.17 -158.88
CA THR A 1177 18.17 -87.21 -159.43
C THR A 1177 18.98 -88.43 -159.85
N ALA A 1178 18.66 -89.62 -159.31
CA ALA A 1178 19.24 -90.89 -159.71
C ALA A 1178 18.71 -91.35 -161.07
N ALA A 1179 19.60 -91.87 -161.90
CA ALA A 1179 19.22 -92.51 -163.16
C ALA A 1179 18.54 -93.86 -162.90
N SER A 1180 17.60 -94.28 -163.75
CA SER A 1180 16.89 -95.57 -163.64
C SER A 1180 17.30 -96.53 -164.76
N GLU A 1181 17.25 -97.85 -164.51
CA GLU A 1181 17.58 -98.87 -165.53
C GLU A 1181 16.83 -100.18 -165.29
N GLU A 1182 16.58 -100.97 -166.35
CA GLU A 1182 15.79 -102.21 -166.30
C GLU A 1182 16.61 -103.44 -166.71
N PHE A 1183 16.44 -104.56 -165.99
CA PHE A 1183 17.19 -105.82 -166.17
C PHE A 1183 16.27 -107.05 -166.33
N LYS A 1184 16.72 -108.07 -167.08
CA LYS A 1184 16.03 -109.38 -167.21
C LYS A 1184 16.52 -110.35 -166.14
N TYR A 1185 15.64 -111.22 -165.64
CA TYR A 1185 16.00 -112.22 -164.62
C TYR A 1185 17.02 -113.24 -165.10
N ASP A 1186 18.13 -113.32 -164.40
CA ASP A 1186 19.23 -114.23 -164.69
C ASP A 1186 19.79 -114.91 -163.43
N GLY A 1187 19.26 -114.56 -162.26
CA GLY A 1187 19.80 -115.00 -160.99
C GLY A 1187 21.12 -114.33 -160.60
N GLN A 1188 21.48 -113.18 -161.18
CA GLN A 1188 22.56 -112.28 -160.77
C GLN A 1188 22.00 -110.92 -160.35
N SER A 1189 22.75 -110.24 -159.49
CA SER A 1189 22.42 -108.90 -159.04
C SER A 1189 22.86 -107.83 -160.05
N HIS A 1190 22.04 -106.80 -160.27
CA HIS A 1190 22.29 -105.67 -161.17
C HIS A 1190 22.02 -104.31 -160.50
N SER A 1191 22.86 -103.29 -160.80
CA SER A 1191 22.72 -101.92 -160.27
C SER A 1191 23.18 -100.82 -161.26
N ASN A 1192 22.72 -99.56 -161.07
CA ASN A 1192 23.12 -98.37 -161.86
C ASN A 1192 23.51 -97.18 -160.95
N ALA A 1193 24.69 -96.60 -161.19
CA ALA A 1193 25.29 -95.57 -160.33
C ALA A 1193 25.15 -94.09 -160.80
N GLY A 1194 24.47 -93.76 -161.91
CA GLY A 1194 24.47 -92.40 -162.50
C GLY A 1194 23.47 -91.38 -161.90
N TYR A 1195 23.75 -90.06 -161.97
CA TYR A 1195 22.90 -88.96 -161.43
C TYR A 1195 23.15 -87.54 -162.04
N GLU A 1196 22.22 -86.58 -161.82
CA GLU A 1196 22.30 -85.13 -162.18
C GLU A 1196 21.98 -84.17 -161.01
N VAL A 1197 22.42 -82.89 -161.05
CA VAL A 1197 22.37 -81.91 -159.92
C VAL A 1197 21.99 -80.48 -160.37
N VAL A 1198 21.08 -79.79 -159.64
CA VAL A 1198 20.74 -78.34 -159.81
C VAL A 1198 20.60 -77.64 -158.44
N GLY A 1199 21.02 -76.36 -158.32
CA GLY A 1199 20.73 -75.51 -157.14
C GLY A 1199 21.93 -74.88 -156.41
N LEU A 1200 23.15 -75.00 -156.96
CA LEU A 1200 24.38 -74.55 -156.33
C LEU A 1200 24.52 -73.00 -156.35
N VAL A 1201 25.35 -72.46 -155.45
CA VAL A 1201 25.65 -71.04 -155.21
C VAL A 1201 27.17 -70.91 -155.09
N GLY A 1202 27.79 -69.93 -155.73
CA GLY A 1202 29.25 -69.82 -155.69
C GLY A 1202 29.98 -71.02 -156.31
N GLU A 1203 31.03 -71.51 -155.66
CA GLU A 1203 31.95 -72.54 -156.18
C GLU A 1203 31.55 -73.99 -155.88
N ASP A 1204 30.39 -74.16 -155.23
CA ASP A 1204 29.92 -75.45 -154.75
C ASP A 1204 29.86 -76.61 -155.75
N LYS A 1205 30.17 -77.83 -155.29
CA LYS A 1205 30.05 -79.08 -156.05
C LYS A 1205 29.42 -80.22 -155.24
N ILE A 1206 28.92 -81.25 -155.93
CA ILE A 1206 28.35 -82.44 -155.28
C ILE A 1206 28.68 -83.72 -156.05
N THR A 1207 28.89 -84.79 -155.30
CA THR A 1207 28.92 -86.18 -155.78
C THR A 1207 27.76 -86.96 -155.20
N ALA A 1208 27.30 -88.00 -155.88
CA ALA A 1208 26.24 -88.86 -155.39
C ALA A 1208 26.54 -90.32 -155.67
N THR A 1209 26.13 -91.17 -154.74
CA THR A 1209 26.14 -92.61 -154.89
C THR A 1209 24.70 -93.03 -155.13
N VAL A 1210 24.49 -93.77 -156.19
CA VAL A 1210 23.20 -94.35 -156.53
C VAL A 1210 23.32 -95.85 -156.33
N GLU A 1211 22.45 -96.39 -155.50
CA GLU A 1211 22.34 -97.81 -155.29
C GLU A 1211 20.89 -98.23 -155.52
N GLY A 1212 20.79 -99.47 -155.95
CA GLY A 1212 19.56 -100.12 -156.36
C GLY A 1212 20.06 -101.40 -156.97
N GLU A 1213 20.06 -102.45 -156.17
CA GLU A 1213 20.48 -103.75 -156.62
C GLU A 1213 19.24 -104.61 -156.76
N ILE A 1214 18.92 -104.99 -157.99
CA ILE A 1214 17.85 -105.94 -158.26
C ILE A 1214 18.46 -107.23 -158.75
N LYS A 1215 17.98 -108.32 -158.18
CA LYS A 1215 18.37 -109.65 -158.63
C LYS A 1215 17.18 -110.43 -159.10
N TYR A 1216 16.11 -110.41 -158.32
CA TYR A 1216 14.92 -111.19 -158.58
C TYR A 1216 13.78 -110.34 -159.15
N VAL A 1217 12.97 -110.95 -160.02
CA VAL A 1217 11.83 -110.23 -160.66
C VAL A 1217 10.75 -109.91 -159.66
N ASP A 1218 10.56 -110.74 -158.64
CA ASP A 1218 9.60 -110.53 -157.55
C ASP A 1218 10.06 -109.44 -156.56
N GLU A 1219 11.33 -109.04 -156.61
CA GLU A 1219 11.82 -107.80 -155.99
C GLU A 1219 11.56 -106.58 -156.87
N SER A 1220 11.16 -106.79 -158.13
CA SER A 1220 10.86 -105.71 -159.03
C SER A 1220 9.53 -105.04 -158.66
N PRO A 1221 9.48 -103.71 -158.57
CA PRO A 1221 10.59 -102.80 -158.83
C PRO A 1221 11.49 -102.64 -157.60
N VAL A 1222 12.80 -102.70 -157.82
CA VAL A 1222 13.75 -102.15 -156.85
C VAL A 1222 14.02 -100.70 -157.23
N VAL A 1223 13.83 -99.83 -156.26
CA VAL A 1223 14.08 -98.40 -156.42
C VAL A 1223 15.58 -98.19 -156.64
N ASN A 1224 15.97 -97.62 -157.78
CA ASN A 1224 17.31 -97.06 -157.95
C ASN A 1224 17.31 -95.66 -157.34
N LYS A 1225 17.95 -95.56 -156.19
CA LYS A 1225 17.82 -94.42 -155.30
C LYS A 1225 19.18 -93.77 -155.21
N VAL A 1226 19.21 -92.43 -155.18
CA VAL A 1226 20.38 -91.75 -154.61
C VAL A 1226 20.44 -92.18 -153.16
N THR A 1227 21.32 -93.13 -152.87
CA THR A 1227 21.46 -93.66 -151.53
C THR A 1227 22.44 -92.85 -150.71
N ALA A 1228 23.37 -92.16 -151.37
CA ALA A 1228 24.18 -91.13 -150.72
C ALA A 1228 24.44 -89.96 -151.66
N HIS A 1229 24.67 -88.79 -151.10
CA HIS A 1229 25.30 -87.69 -151.79
C HIS A 1229 26.19 -86.94 -150.83
N GLU A 1230 27.21 -86.32 -151.38
CA GLU A 1230 28.21 -85.58 -150.64
C GLU A 1230 28.54 -84.33 -151.43
N PHE A 1231 28.38 -83.16 -150.82
CA PHE A 1231 28.90 -81.93 -151.40
C PHE A 1231 30.44 -82.00 -151.37
N THR A 1232 31.09 -81.91 -152.52
CA THR A 1232 32.53 -82.10 -152.68
C THR A 1232 33.19 -80.83 -153.19
N GLY A 1233 33.34 -79.86 -152.31
CA GLY A 1233 34.37 -78.85 -152.45
C GLY A 1233 34.79 -78.34 -151.08
N VAL A 1234 35.89 -77.60 -151.11
CA VAL A 1234 36.93 -77.61 -150.06
C VAL A 1234 36.52 -76.80 -148.83
N ASP A 1235 35.33 -76.18 -148.83
CA ASP A 1235 34.60 -75.63 -147.68
C ASP A 1235 33.14 -75.32 -148.14
N GLU A 1236 32.24 -76.30 -148.29
CA GLU A 1236 30.98 -76.07 -149.04
C GLU A 1236 29.78 -76.88 -148.44
N LYS A 1237 28.75 -76.32 -147.75
CA LYS A 1237 28.18 -74.95 -147.71
C LYS A 1237 27.29 -74.67 -146.48
#